data_AF-A0A814XUK8-F1
#
_entry.id   AF-A0A814XUK8-F1
#
_cell.length_a   1.000
_cell.length_b   1.000
_cell.length_c   1.000
_cell.angle_alpha   90.00
_cell.angle_beta   90.00
_cell.angle_gamma   90.00
#
_symmetry.space_group_name_H-M   'P 1'
#
loop_
_entity.id
_entity.type
_entity.pdbx_description
1 polymer ?
#
loop_
_entity_poly.entity_id
_entity_poly.type
_entity_poly.pdbx_seq_one_letter_code
_entity_poly.pdbx_strand_id
1 'polypeptide(L)'
;MTIETNNVKEKEDADVRVLQEMGYKQELYRGFSPFMSFAFCFTAVNVLVCISIGFTYSLNTGGSGVAIWAWFLGSIFTILVGLSLAEICSVYPSAGSVYHWAGQLMTARHAPLASFICGWFNFIGNVAGDVAFSSGFATILNAAIIVAGKHSLDIGTQTAIGIGITFVWAVKNALRIDQQGWLNNIAVVIQIGSIISIVVVLLAMAPQRATVQDVFTSTYNGTGFPFIYVCFIGILPALFSFSGYEAGAHLSEETRGASRAAPKGIVGTCVCSAVVGAAYLLALLFVIPDVASFVDNNSGESTTLNLAVAAYQLAVPHQCALGLTILLIVNIYFAGLSSVTASSRIGFAMARDENLPDNNQSKSKILRSQYILNDKTKNEQWKACNQSKSTSDDNQTALINFEAQASHTSMSLIVRDRRHKHESDAEILFQKIIKSCRKNKIHFVDDQFPHSARSIGSDSFTQFSKWLQISNVAPSSDDDCKLRWTVFSSPTPSDIQQGALGNCWLVAALALVSERPRLLEHILLTQTVNIEGVYMVRICHNGLWKTIIVDDCFPCTKHHHLVFTQAKRRQLYVPLIEKACAKLFGSYAALKSGNIREGLQLLTGAPCDYIDLKSLDTTLNDDIVWAKLLSACESKLLIGVSSGGTGVSSKEYARVHIHNNHAFSILAVHALGSKSSRFVLVRDPHSHSNYREESVTESVLKQLRLVNPARRSTGAFWISWPRFLHYFSSLVISTYNGDLFDIREQCKFTRSSTENVTTYHFHVPKTSFVNISLVHHRRDRKTLSSHTQAFVLCDIDKLTSTNTIGKYESIFICKRGDFTYWTGSLRAGHYVLIPFSISFWHKDKENRDFTLVIHSSVQLHLTMKNKPATFLTDCLISAVIKNSRRKQEKDAIFYTTSDKLALKIFIVENVSITTYLSVDIDIQLAKNIRHSRLTNFPNNTHDCIPPRYRQVIYVTEWIDKHGESACLHFTSSYRHEKQATDSRPSINISQYDFHSPRAF
;
A
#
# COMPACT_ATOMS: atom_id res chain seq x y z
N MET A 1 -30.09 -18.34 3.51
CA MET A 1 -29.31 -17.25 4.16
C MET A 1 -27.80 -17.46 4.07
N THR A 2 -27.20 -18.55 4.56
CA THR A 2 -25.73 -18.74 4.60
C THR A 2 -25.04 -18.85 3.22
N ILE A 3 -25.73 -19.37 2.20
CA ILE A 3 -25.19 -19.48 0.82
C ILE A 3 -25.20 -18.12 0.12
N GLU A 4 -26.26 -17.32 0.32
CA GLU A 4 -26.33 -15.97 -0.23
C GLU A 4 -25.30 -15.02 0.41
N THR A 5 -25.09 -15.13 1.72
CA THR A 5 -24.07 -14.31 2.41
C THR A 5 -22.64 -14.62 1.94
N ASN A 6 -22.35 -15.88 1.61
CA ASN A 6 -21.04 -16.28 1.08
C ASN A 6 -20.83 -15.77 -0.35
N ASN A 7 -21.84 -15.88 -1.21
CA ASN A 7 -21.79 -15.35 -2.59
C ASN A 7 -21.69 -13.82 -2.62
N VAL A 8 -22.27 -13.11 -1.66
CA VAL A 8 -22.17 -11.65 -1.54
C VAL A 8 -20.75 -11.24 -1.13
N LYS A 9 -20.17 -11.92 -0.13
CA LYS A 9 -18.78 -11.67 0.29
C LYS A 9 -17.78 -11.94 -0.82
N GLU A 10 -17.95 -13.05 -1.54
CA GLU A 10 -17.05 -13.43 -2.65
C GLU A 10 -17.06 -12.38 -3.78
N LYS A 11 -18.23 -11.81 -4.09
CA LYS A 11 -18.35 -10.71 -5.06
C LYS A 11 -17.74 -9.41 -4.54
N GLU A 12 -17.95 -9.07 -3.27
CA GLU A 12 -17.32 -7.89 -2.65
C GLU A 12 -15.79 -8.01 -2.67
N ASP A 13 -15.24 -9.18 -2.35
CA ASP A 13 -13.80 -9.45 -2.40
C ASP A 13 -13.24 -9.41 -3.83
N ALA A 14 -14.02 -9.82 -4.84
CA ALA A 14 -13.63 -9.73 -6.24
C ALA A 14 -13.60 -8.28 -6.75
N ASP A 15 -14.63 -7.48 -6.44
CA ASP A 15 -14.67 -6.06 -6.84
C ASP A 15 -13.55 -5.25 -6.18
N VAL A 16 -13.22 -5.55 -4.91
CA VAL A 16 -12.09 -4.92 -4.22
C VAL A 16 -10.76 -5.23 -4.90
N ARG A 17 -10.57 -6.46 -5.40
CA ARG A 17 -9.36 -6.82 -6.18
C ARG A 17 -9.28 -6.04 -7.49
N VAL A 18 -10.36 -5.96 -8.26
CA VAL A 18 -10.40 -5.20 -9.53
C VAL A 18 -10.10 -3.72 -9.30
N LEU A 19 -10.65 -3.13 -8.22
CA LEU A 19 -10.35 -1.74 -7.86
C LEU A 19 -8.88 -1.53 -7.47
N GLN A 20 -8.29 -2.49 -6.75
CA GLN A 20 -6.86 -2.49 -6.39
C GLN A 20 -5.95 -2.67 -7.61
N GLU A 21 -6.34 -3.50 -8.59
CA GLU A 21 -5.62 -3.65 -9.87
C GLU A 21 -5.56 -2.34 -10.65
N MET A 22 -6.61 -1.51 -10.57
CA MET A 22 -6.62 -0.16 -11.14
C MET A 22 -5.81 0.88 -10.32
N GLY A 23 -5.22 0.47 -9.19
CA GLY A 23 -4.43 1.33 -8.31
C GLY A 23 -5.24 2.15 -7.32
N TYR A 24 -6.52 1.81 -7.11
CA TYR A 24 -7.39 2.48 -6.15
C TYR A 24 -7.64 1.63 -4.90
N LYS A 25 -7.72 2.30 -3.75
CA LYS A 25 -8.12 1.70 -2.49
C LYS A 25 -9.64 1.81 -2.35
N GLN A 26 -10.29 0.76 -1.84
CA GLN A 26 -11.72 0.81 -1.50
C GLN A 26 -11.94 1.80 -0.34
N GLU A 27 -12.59 2.93 -0.61
CA GLU A 27 -12.93 3.95 0.39
C GLU A 27 -14.45 4.06 0.63
N LEU A 28 -15.25 3.88 -0.42
CA LEU A 28 -16.71 3.92 -0.35
C LEU A 28 -17.31 2.56 0.05
N TYR A 29 -18.43 2.57 0.78
CA TYR A 29 -19.09 1.34 1.23
C TYR A 29 -19.96 0.73 0.11
N ARG A 30 -19.80 -0.56 -0.17
CA ARG A 30 -20.58 -1.29 -1.20
C ARG A 30 -21.98 -1.64 -0.71
N GLY A 31 -22.87 -0.66 -0.68
CA GLY A 31 -24.26 -0.81 -0.25
C GLY A 31 -25.27 -1.09 -1.37
N PHE A 32 -24.94 -0.78 -2.63
CA PHE A 32 -25.90 -0.84 -3.73
C PHE A 32 -25.98 -2.24 -4.35
N SER A 33 -27.21 -2.74 -4.51
CA SER A 33 -27.49 -3.95 -5.29
C SER A 33 -27.49 -3.65 -6.80
N PRO A 34 -27.39 -4.67 -7.68
CA PRO A 34 -27.46 -4.47 -9.12
C PRO A 34 -28.75 -3.78 -9.59
N PHE A 35 -29.88 -4.09 -8.97
CA PHE A 35 -31.14 -3.42 -9.26
C PHE A 35 -31.11 -1.95 -8.82
N MET A 36 -30.53 -1.65 -7.65
CA MET A 36 -30.40 -0.25 -7.18
C MET A 36 -29.49 0.58 -8.11
N SER A 37 -28.48 -0.03 -8.74
CA SER A 37 -27.63 0.63 -9.75
C SER A 37 -28.42 0.99 -11.01
N PHE A 38 -29.19 0.05 -11.58
CA PHE A 38 -30.13 0.33 -12.67
C PHE A 38 -31.15 1.40 -12.29
N ALA A 39 -31.77 1.24 -11.11
CA ALA A 39 -32.78 2.17 -10.63
C ALA A 39 -32.22 3.58 -10.55
N PHE A 40 -30.95 3.73 -10.16
CA PHE A 40 -30.31 5.04 -10.02
C PHE A 40 -30.09 5.70 -11.37
N CYS A 41 -29.58 4.96 -12.36
CA CYS A 41 -29.50 5.43 -13.74
C CYS A 41 -30.88 5.85 -14.28
N PHE A 42 -31.91 5.03 -14.05
CA PHE A 42 -33.25 5.29 -14.56
C PHE A 42 -33.91 6.53 -13.93
N THR A 43 -33.72 6.73 -12.62
CA THR A 43 -34.18 7.94 -11.90
C THR A 43 -33.39 9.18 -12.31
N ALA A 44 -32.09 9.07 -12.58
CA ALA A 44 -31.27 10.22 -13.02
C ALA A 44 -31.70 10.74 -14.40
N VAL A 45 -31.95 9.84 -15.35
CA VAL A 45 -32.40 10.20 -16.72
C VAL A 45 -33.81 10.80 -16.73
N ASN A 46 -34.70 10.27 -15.89
CA ASN A 46 -36.12 10.61 -15.78
C ASN A 46 -36.78 11.23 -17.03
N VAL A 47 -37.05 10.39 -18.04
CA VAL A 47 -37.61 10.83 -19.33
C VAL A 47 -38.92 11.61 -19.21
N LEU A 48 -39.76 11.30 -18.22
CA LEU A 48 -41.01 12.02 -17.96
C LEU A 48 -40.73 13.50 -17.71
N VAL A 49 -39.76 13.76 -16.83
CA VAL A 49 -39.37 15.09 -16.41
C VAL A 49 -38.70 15.83 -17.56
N CYS A 50 -37.71 15.20 -18.19
CA CYS A 50 -36.90 15.86 -19.21
C CYS A 50 -37.72 16.20 -20.47
N ILE A 51 -38.61 15.30 -20.91
CA ILE A 51 -39.55 15.59 -21.99
C ILE A 51 -40.45 16.77 -21.59
N SER A 52 -41.00 16.78 -20.38
CA SER A 52 -41.92 17.85 -19.94
C SER A 52 -41.24 19.22 -19.85
N ILE A 53 -40.02 19.28 -19.32
CA ILE A 53 -39.23 20.52 -19.26
C ILE A 53 -38.86 20.98 -20.68
N GLY A 54 -38.41 20.06 -21.54
CA GLY A 54 -37.97 20.36 -22.91
C GLY A 54 -39.11 20.54 -23.91
N PHE A 55 -40.36 20.20 -23.57
CA PHE A 55 -41.48 20.15 -24.52
C PHE A 55 -41.76 21.51 -25.17
N THR A 56 -41.71 22.59 -24.38
CA THR A 56 -41.87 23.96 -24.89
C THR A 56 -40.85 24.27 -25.97
N TYR A 57 -39.58 23.92 -25.74
CA TYR A 57 -38.51 24.14 -26.72
C TYR A 57 -38.70 23.24 -27.95
N SER A 58 -39.09 21.98 -27.74
CA SER A 58 -39.29 21.01 -28.82
C SER A 58 -40.35 21.45 -29.82
N LEU A 59 -41.51 21.92 -29.34
CA LEU A 59 -42.59 22.38 -30.22
C LEU A 59 -42.24 23.69 -30.91
N ASN A 60 -41.59 24.63 -30.21
CA ASN A 60 -41.18 25.92 -30.78
C ASN A 60 -40.12 25.78 -31.87
N THR A 61 -39.23 24.78 -31.77
CA THR A 61 -38.13 24.63 -32.72
C THR A 61 -38.52 23.87 -33.97
N GLY A 62 -39.30 22.78 -33.87
CA GLY A 62 -39.60 21.93 -35.03
C GLY A 62 -40.99 21.30 -35.09
N GLY A 63 -41.88 21.62 -34.15
CA GLY A 63 -43.22 21.02 -34.06
C GLY A 63 -43.22 19.52 -33.70
N SER A 64 -44.35 18.85 -33.92
CA SER A 64 -44.55 17.44 -33.54
C SER A 64 -43.68 16.48 -34.35
N GLY A 65 -43.57 16.70 -35.66
CA GLY A 65 -42.83 15.83 -36.58
C GLY A 65 -41.34 15.79 -36.26
N VAL A 66 -40.70 16.95 -36.08
CA VAL A 66 -39.28 17.00 -35.69
C VAL A 66 -39.09 16.39 -34.29
N ALA A 67 -39.99 16.66 -33.34
CA ALA A 67 -39.89 16.13 -31.98
C ALA A 67 -39.88 14.59 -31.94
N ILE A 68 -40.79 13.93 -32.68
CA ILE A 68 -40.89 12.47 -32.66
C ILE A 68 -39.75 11.79 -33.42
N TRP A 69 -39.32 12.34 -34.56
CA TRP A 69 -38.18 11.80 -35.31
C TRP A 69 -36.86 12.04 -34.59
N ALA A 70 -36.70 13.20 -33.95
CA ALA A 70 -35.58 13.49 -33.06
C ALA A 70 -35.51 12.48 -31.90
N TRP A 71 -36.66 12.10 -31.32
CA TRP A 71 -36.70 11.10 -30.26
C TRP A 71 -36.20 9.73 -30.72
N PHE A 72 -36.68 9.22 -31.86
CA PHE A 72 -36.24 7.93 -32.39
C PHE A 72 -34.76 7.94 -32.77
N LEU A 73 -34.32 8.99 -33.47
CA LEU A 73 -32.93 9.13 -33.89
C LEU A 73 -31.99 9.25 -32.69
N GLY A 74 -32.35 10.11 -31.73
CA GLY A 74 -31.60 10.30 -30.48
C GLY A 74 -31.52 9.01 -29.66
N SER A 75 -32.63 8.26 -29.55
CA SER A 75 -32.68 6.98 -28.84
C SER A 75 -31.73 5.94 -29.43
N ILE A 76 -31.72 5.77 -30.75
CA ILE A 76 -30.86 4.80 -31.43
C ILE A 76 -29.38 5.12 -31.18
N PHE A 77 -28.97 6.38 -31.40
CA PHE A 77 -27.57 6.76 -31.18
C PHE A 77 -27.18 6.69 -29.70
N THR A 78 -28.09 7.01 -28.79
CA THR A 78 -27.84 6.90 -27.34
C THR A 78 -27.64 5.45 -26.93
N ILE A 79 -28.42 4.50 -27.46
CA ILE A 79 -28.22 3.07 -27.18
C ILE A 79 -26.85 2.61 -27.67
N LEU A 80 -26.41 3.04 -28.86
CA LEU A 80 -25.09 2.71 -29.39
C LEU A 80 -23.96 3.28 -28.51
N VAL A 81 -24.08 4.54 -28.08
CA VAL A 81 -23.13 5.16 -27.14
C VAL A 81 -23.15 4.44 -25.79
N GLY A 82 -24.34 4.13 -25.27
CA GLY A 82 -24.52 3.41 -24.02
C GLY A 82 -23.90 2.01 -24.04
N LEU A 83 -24.01 1.27 -25.15
CA LEU A 83 -23.35 -0.02 -25.34
C LEU A 83 -21.82 0.12 -25.28
N SER A 84 -21.26 1.14 -25.93
CA SER A 84 -19.83 1.43 -25.89
C SER A 84 -19.34 1.78 -24.48
N LEU A 85 -20.04 2.67 -23.76
CA LEU A 85 -19.69 3.01 -22.39
C LEU A 85 -19.87 1.83 -21.43
N ALA A 86 -20.87 0.98 -21.65
CA ALA A 86 -21.09 -0.22 -20.84
C ALA A 86 -19.94 -1.23 -20.98
N GLU A 87 -19.40 -1.43 -22.18
CA GLU A 87 -18.21 -2.27 -22.39
C GLU A 87 -17.01 -1.75 -21.60
N ILE A 88 -16.74 -0.44 -21.70
CA ILE A 88 -15.63 0.19 -20.98
C ILE A 88 -15.83 0.13 -19.45
N CYS A 89 -17.05 0.41 -18.98
CA CYS A 89 -17.42 0.34 -17.56
C CYS A 89 -17.23 -1.08 -16.98
N SER A 90 -17.44 -2.12 -17.79
CA SER A 90 -17.26 -3.51 -17.34
C SER A 90 -15.81 -3.84 -17.01
N VAL A 91 -14.86 -3.23 -17.74
CA VAL A 91 -13.41 -3.40 -17.55
C VAL A 91 -12.88 -2.46 -16.48
N TYR A 92 -13.38 -1.21 -16.44
CA TYR A 92 -12.92 -0.18 -15.52
C TYR A 92 -14.04 0.37 -14.61
N PRO A 93 -14.59 -0.45 -13.67
CA PRO A 93 -15.67 -0.04 -12.79
C PRO A 93 -15.15 0.81 -11.61
N SER A 94 -14.82 2.09 -11.88
CA SER A 94 -14.38 3.06 -10.87
C SER A 94 -15.31 4.28 -10.81
N ALA A 95 -15.37 4.97 -9.65
CA ALA A 95 -16.21 6.16 -9.48
C ALA A 95 -15.79 7.30 -10.43
N GLY A 96 -14.54 7.27 -10.89
CA GLY A 96 -14.00 8.21 -11.87
C GLY A 96 -14.56 8.06 -13.29
N SER A 97 -15.23 6.94 -13.60
CA SER A 97 -16.01 6.74 -14.83
C SER A 97 -15.32 7.32 -16.09
N VAL A 98 -16.05 8.08 -16.91
CA VAL A 98 -15.60 8.65 -18.18
C VAL A 98 -14.25 9.38 -18.15
N TYR A 99 -13.91 10.15 -17.11
CA TYR A 99 -12.61 10.83 -17.08
C TYR A 99 -11.46 9.85 -16.83
N HIS A 100 -11.71 8.84 -16.00
CA HIS A 100 -10.76 7.77 -15.76
C HIS A 100 -10.58 6.95 -17.05
N TRP A 101 -11.68 6.59 -17.71
CA TRP A 101 -11.69 5.86 -18.98
C TRP A 101 -10.95 6.60 -20.08
N ALA A 102 -11.18 7.90 -20.23
CA ALA A 102 -10.52 8.74 -21.23
C ALA A 102 -8.99 8.68 -21.12
N GLY A 103 -8.45 8.67 -19.91
CA GLY A 103 -7.02 8.52 -19.73
C GLY A 103 -6.53 7.08 -19.90
N GLN A 104 -7.32 6.08 -19.46
CA GLN A 104 -6.93 4.66 -19.58
C GLN A 104 -6.90 4.17 -21.03
N LEU A 105 -7.68 4.80 -21.90
CA LEU A 105 -7.76 4.48 -23.32
C LEU A 105 -6.77 5.30 -24.18
N MET A 106 -6.19 6.36 -23.62
CA MET A 106 -5.25 7.23 -24.33
C MET A 106 -3.79 6.83 -24.13
N THR A 107 -2.94 7.22 -25.09
CA THR A 107 -1.48 7.07 -24.97
C THR A 107 -0.96 7.86 -23.76
N ALA A 108 0.05 7.32 -23.06
CA ALA A 108 0.56 7.90 -21.80
C ALA A 108 0.97 9.39 -21.90
N ARG A 109 1.33 9.87 -23.10
CA ARG A 109 1.63 11.29 -23.37
C ARG A 109 0.41 12.20 -23.25
N HIS A 110 -0.75 11.75 -23.71
CA HIS A 110 -1.98 12.55 -23.80
C HIS A 110 -3.01 12.20 -22.72
N ALA A 111 -2.86 11.06 -22.05
CA ALA A 111 -3.79 10.58 -21.03
C ALA A 111 -4.13 11.63 -19.94
N PRO A 112 -3.18 12.39 -19.36
CA PRO A 112 -3.51 13.39 -18.36
C PRO A 112 -4.35 14.55 -18.91
N LEU A 113 -4.10 14.99 -20.15
CA LEU A 113 -4.86 16.06 -20.79
C LEU A 113 -6.26 15.58 -21.14
N ALA A 114 -6.39 14.38 -21.70
CA ALA A 114 -7.67 13.78 -22.04
C ALA A 114 -8.54 13.57 -20.80
N SER A 115 -7.98 13.02 -19.72
CA SER A 115 -8.68 12.89 -18.43
C SER A 115 -9.05 14.23 -17.82
N PHE A 116 -8.19 15.25 -17.89
CA PHE A 116 -8.50 16.57 -17.37
C PHE A 116 -9.67 17.22 -18.13
N ILE A 117 -9.61 17.25 -19.46
CA ILE A 117 -10.67 17.80 -20.31
C ILE A 117 -11.97 17.02 -20.08
N CYS A 118 -11.93 15.69 -20.18
CA CYS A 118 -13.12 14.86 -20.00
C CYS A 118 -13.71 15.03 -18.59
N GLY A 119 -12.88 15.08 -17.54
CA GLY A 119 -13.32 15.26 -16.16
C GLY A 119 -14.04 16.59 -15.93
N TRP A 120 -13.46 17.70 -16.40
CA TRP A 120 -14.09 19.02 -16.25
C TRP A 120 -15.33 19.21 -17.10
N PHE A 121 -15.34 18.74 -18.35
CA PHE A 121 -16.55 18.77 -19.17
C PHE A 121 -17.66 17.92 -18.56
N ASN A 122 -17.33 16.73 -18.04
CA ASN A 122 -18.30 15.87 -17.37
C ASN A 122 -18.83 16.51 -16.08
N PHE A 123 -17.95 17.08 -15.25
CA PHE A 123 -18.34 17.73 -13.99
C PHE A 123 -19.22 18.96 -14.22
N ILE A 124 -18.82 19.86 -15.12
CA ILE A 124 -19.60 21.06 -15.47
C ILE A 124 -20.93 20.66 -16.12
N GLY A 125 -20.93 19.65 -16.99
CA GLY A 125 -22.16 19.15 -17.61
C GLY A 125 -23.16 18.62 -16.59
N ASN A 126 -22.71 17.83 -15.61
CA ASN A 126 -23.57 17.32 -14.53
C ASN A 126 -24.08 18.46 -13.62
N VAL A 127 -23.24 19.44 -13.28
CA VAL A 127 -23.67 20.62 -12.51
C VAL A 127 -24.69 21.45 -13.29
N ALA A 128 -24.52 21.62 -14.60
CA ALA A 128 -25.50 22.29 -15.46
C ALA A 128 -26.82 21.51 -15.52
N GLY A 129 -26.76 20.17 -15.51
CA GLY A 129 -27.92 19.29 -15.36
C GLY A 129 -28.67 19.50 -14.04
N ASP A 130 -27.95 19.60 -12.92
CA ASP A 130 -28.54 19.90 -11.60
C ASP A 130 -29.27 21.26 -11.59
N VAL A 131 -28.69 22.27 -12.26
CA VAL A 131 -29.33 23.58 -12.46
C VAL A 131 -30.57 23.45 -13.34
N ALA A 132 -30.54 22.63 -14.39
CA ALA A 132 -31.69 22.40 -15.25
C ALA A 132 -32.85 21.74 -14.47
N PHE A 133 -32.58 20.76 -13.60
CA PHE A 133 -33.61 20.14 -12.75
C PHE A 133 -34.19 21.10 -11.71
N SER A 134 -33.34 21.90 -11.05
CA SER A 134 -33.82 22.88 -10.06
C SER A 134 -34.65 24.00 -10.69
N SER A 135 -34.24 24.51 -11.85
CA SER A 135 -35.03 25.47 -12.63
C SER A 135 -36.33 24.84 -13.13
N GLY A 136 -36.27 23.63 -13.69
CA GLY A 136 -37.43 22.87 -14.13
C GLY A 136 -38.44 22.60 -13.01
N PHE A 137 -37.96 22.32 -11.79
CA PHE A 137 -38.81 22.19 -10.60
C PHE A 137 -39.58 23.49 -10.34
N ALA A 138 -38.91 24.64 -10.37
CA ALA A 138 -39.54 25.94 -10.18
C ALA A 138 -40.54 26.28 -11.30
N THR A 139 -40.20 25.98 -12.57
CA THR A 139 -41.08 26.21 -13.73
C THR A 139 -42.34 25.36 -13.67
N ILE A 140 -42.22 24.06 -13.36
CA ILE A 140 -43.38 23.16 -13.27
C ILE A 140 -44.21 23.43 -12.01
N LEU A 141 -43.59 23.86 -10.90
CA LEU A 141 -44.30 24.32 -9.72
C LEU A 141 -45.09 25.61 -10.01
N ASN A 142 -44.51 26.56 -10.75
CA ASN A 142 -45.21 27.74 -11.23
C ASN A 142 -46.39 27.36 -12.13
N ALA A 143 -46.20 26.41 -13.05
CA ALA A 143 -47.27 25.88 -13.89
C ALA A 143 -48.41 25.27 -13.04
N ALA A 144 -48.10 24.50 -11.99
CA ALA A 144 -49.11 23.97 -11.07
C ALA A 144 -49.88 25.07 -10.32
N ILE A 145 -49.24 26.19 -9.97
CA ILE A 145 -49.87 27.35 -9.31
C ILE A 145 -50.84 28.04 -10.28
N ILE A 146 -50.45 28.20 -11.55
CA ILE A 146 -51.32 28.74 -12.61
C ILE A 146 -52.53 27.82 -12.82
N VAL A 147 -52.30 26.51 -12.91
CA VAL A 147 -53.34 25.46 -12.96
C VAL A 147 -54.07 25.28 -11.61
N ALA A 148 -53.76 26.08 -10.59
CA ALA A 148 -54.57 26.14 -9.37
C ALA A 148 -55.43 27.42 -9.34
N GLY A 149 -55.40 28.22 -10.41
CA GLY A 149 -56.13 29.49 -10.53
C GLY A 149 -55.44 30.66 -9.82
N LYS A 150 -54.13 30.57 -9.53
CA LYS A 150 -53.35 31.64 -8.89
C LYS A 150 -52.44 32.34 -9.90
N HIS A 151 -52.00 33.56 -9.56
CA HIS A 151 -51.06 34.32 -10.40
C HIS A 151 -49.69 33.65 -10.51
N SER A 152 -49.03 33.83 -11.66
CA SER A 152 -47.69 33.33 -11.91
C SER A 152 -46.67 33.94 -10.95
N LEU A 153 -45.71 33.13 -10.51
CA LEU A 153 -44.57 33.57 -9.73
C LEU A 153 -43.61 34.41 -10.57
N ASP A 154 -43.05 35.45 -9.98
CA ASP A 154 -41.98 36.23 -10.60
C ASP A 154 -40.68 35.40 -10.72
N ILE A 155 -39.79 35.83 -11.63
CA ILE A 155 -38.53 35.13 -11.92
C ILE A 155 -37.63 35.07 -10.67
N GLY A 156 -37.66 36.10 -9.82
CA GLY A 156 -36.88 36.15 -8.57
C GLY A 156 -37.33 35.05 -7.60
N THR A 157 -38.64 34.92 -7.38
CA THR A 157 -39.20 33.85 -6.54
C THR A 157 -38.93 32.45 -7.12
N GLN A 158 -39.07 32.26 -8.44
CA GLN A 158 -38.75 30.99 -9.08
C GLN A 158 -37.27 30.61 -8.89
N THR A 159 -36.36 31.59 -9.04
CA THR A 159 -34.93 31.39 -8.80
C THR A 159 -34.65 31.03 -7.34
N ALA A 160 -35.29 31.71 -6.38
CA ALA A 160 -35.15 31.40 -4.96
C ALA A 160 -35.63 29.98 -4.61
N ILE A 161 -36.73 29.52 -5.22
CA ILE A 161 -37.22 28.13 -5.09
C ILE A 161 -36.18 27.14 -5.65
N GLY A 162 -35.59 27.43 -6.82
CA GLY A 162 -34.54 26.62 -7.43
C GLY A 162 -33.29 26.49 -6.55
N ILE A 163 -32.84 27.58 -5.94
CA ILE A 163 -31.72 27.57 -4.98
C ILE A 163 -32.10 26.77 -3.74
N GLY A 164 -33.31 26.98 -3.20
CA GLY A 164 -33.81 26.29 -2.03
C GLY A 164 -33.88 24.76 -2.22
N ILE A 165 -34.41 24.28 -3.35
CA ILE A 165 -34.51 22.85 -3.61
C ILE A 165 -33.14 22.20 -3.82
N THR A 166 -32.21 22.91 -4.48
CA THR A 166 -30.81 22.45 -4.61
C THR A 166 -30.15 22.28 -3.25
N PHE A 167 -30.38 23.22 -2.31
CA PHE A 167 -29.88 23.10 -0.95
C PHE A 167 -30.50 21.90 -0.22
N VAL A 168 -31.80 21.64 -0.40
CA VAL A 168 -32.46 20.45 0.18
C VAL A 168 -31.84 19.16 -0.36
N TRP A 169 -31.59 19.06 -1.68
CA TRP A 169 -30.91 17.91 -2.27
C TRP A 169 -29.49 17.74 -1.74
N ALA A 170 -28.72 18.82 -1.61
CA ALA A 170 -27.37 18.80 -1.05
C ALA A 170 -27.35 18.31 0.40
N VAL A 171 -28.26 18.80 1.26
CA VAL A 171 -28.40 18.34 2.65
C VAL A 171 -28.77 16.87 2.71
N LYS A 172 -29.72 16.42 1.88
CA LYS A 172 -30.11 15.00 1.83
C LYS A 172 -28.96 14.09 1.39
N ASN A 173 -28.17 14.50 0.39
CA ASN A 173 -26.98 13.78 -0.07
C ASN A 173 -25.87 13.73 0.98
N ALA A 174 -25.80 14.71 1.90
CA ALA A 174 -24.85 14.72 3.02
C ALA A 174 -25.25 13.82 4.20
N LEU A 175 -26.51 13.39 4.29
CA LEU A 175 -27.02 12.49 5.33
C LEU A 175 -26.78 11.00 4.95
N ARG A 176 -26.97 10.07 5.91
CA ARG A 176 -26.48 8.67 5.83
C ARG A 176 -26.83 7.94 4.51
N ILE A 177 -25.82 7.28 3.93
CA ILE A 177 -25.82 6.59 2.62
C ILE A 177 -26.77 5.38 2.56
N ASP A 178 -27.09 4.75 3.70
CA ASP A 178 -27.96 3.56 3.77
C ASP A 178 -29.41 3.86 3.38
N GLN A 179 -29.89 5.09 3.56
CA GLN A 179 -31.24 5.50 3.17
C GLN A 179 -31.38 5.79 1.67
N GLN A 180 -30.27 6.17 1.00
CA GLN A 180 -30.30 6.64 -0.38
C GLN A 180 -30.67 5.54 -1.38
N GLY A 181 -30.14 4.32 -1.20
CA GLY A 181 -30.42 3.18 -2.08
C GLY A 181 -31.90 2.74 -2.03
N TRP A 182 -32.54 2.84 -0.87
CA TRP A 182 -33.97 2.51 -0.72
C TRP A 182 -34.89 3.59 -1.30
N LEU A 183 -34.57 4.88 -1.05
CA LEU A 183 -35.31 6.01 -1.63
C LEU A 183 -35.34 5.95 -3.15
N ASN A 184 -34.22 5.56 -3.77
CA ASN A 184 -34.13 5.45 -5.21
C ASN A 184 -34.97 4.30 -5.81
N ASN A 185 -35.12 3.18 -5.10
CA ASN A 185 -36.03 2.11 -5.54
C ASN A 185 -37.50 2.59 -5.55
N ILE A 186 -37.89 3.38 -4.55
CA ILE A 186 -39.23 3.98 -4.49
C ILE A 186 -39.39 4.99 -5.64
N ALA A 187 -38.37 5.79 -5.90
CA ALA A 187 -38.38 6.77 -6.99
C ALA A 187 -38.70 6.12 -8.34
N VAL A 188 -38.10 4.98 -8.67
CA VAL A 188 -38.38 4.27 -9.93
C VAL A 188 -39.83 3.77 -10.01
N VAL A 189 -40.37 3.24 -8.90
CA VAL A 189 -41.77 2.79 -8.86
C VAL A 189 -42.72 3.98 -9.09
N ILE A 190 -42.45 5.11 -8.42
CA ILE A 190 -43.20 6.35 -8.62
C ILE A 190 -43.08 6.84 -10.06
N GLN A 191 -41.88 6.77 -10.65
CA GLN A 191 -41.63 7.22 -12.01
C GLN A 191 -42.39 6.40 -13.04
N ILE A 192 -42.27 5.07 -13.00
CA ILE A 192 -42.99 4.18 -13.91
C ILE A 192 -44.50 4.33 -13.70
N GLY A 193 -44.96 4.37 -12.44
CA GLY A 193 -46.37 4.58 -12.10
C GLY A 193 -46.92 5.90 -12.63
N SER A 194 -46.18 6.99 -12.47
CA SER A 194 -46.57 8.32 -12.98
C SER A 194 -46.64 8.34 -14.49
N ILE A 195 -45.67 7.74 -15.20
CA ILE A 195 -45.69 7.70 -16.67
C ILE A 195 -46.90 6.93 -17.18
N ILE A 196 -47.12 5.72 -16.66
CA ILE A 196 -48.27 4.90 -17.05
C ILE A 196 -49.57 5.66 -16.76
N SER A 197 -49.69 6.27 -15.58
CA SER A 197 -50.89 7.02 -15.19
C SER A 197 -51.15 8.20 -16.12
N ILE A 198 -50.12 9.02 -16.40
CA ILE A 198 -50.25 10.18 -17.27
C ILE A 198 -50.60 9.75 -18.70
N VAL A 199 -49.89 8.78 -19.27
CA VAL A 199 -50.15 8.28 -20.64
C VAL A 199 -51.57 7.74 -20.77
N VAL A 200 -52.02 6.90 -19.84
CA VAL A 200 -53.36 6.31 -19.86
C VAL A 200 -54.43 7.40 -19.71
N VAL A 201 -54.27 8.32 -18.77
CA VAL A 201 -55.25 9.39 -18.52
C VAL A 201 -55.37 10.31 -19.74
N LEU A 202 -54.24 10.77 -20.31
CA LEU A 202 -54.25 11.63 -21.49
C LEU A 202 -54.90 10.94 -22.68
N LEU A 203 -54.52 9.69 -22.97
CA LEU A 203 -55.07 8.94 -24.11
C LEU A 203 -56.53 8.51 -23.90
N ALA A 204 -57.00 8.34 -22.67
CA ALA A 204 -58.38 7.95 -22.40
C ALA A 204 -59.35 9.14 -22.41
N MET A 205 -58.91 10.30 -21.94
CA MET A 205 -59.80 11.43 -21.65
C MET A 205 -59.72 12.58 -22.65
N ALA A 206 -58.69 12.63 -23.51
CA ALA A 206 -58.54 13.71 -24.48
C ALA A 206 -59.78 13.85 -25.39
N PRO A 207 -60.44 15.04 -25.40
CA PRO A 207 -61.68 15.24 -26.14
C PRO A 207 -61.47 15.30 -27.66
N GLN A 208 -60.28 15.73 -28.09
CA GLN A 208 -59.86 15.75 -29.48
C GLN A 208 -58.47 15.14 -29.60
N ARG A 209 -58.17 14.54 -30.75
CA ARG A 209 -56.88 13.90 -31.02
C ARG A 209 -56.32 14.35 -32.35
N ALA A 210 -55.02 14.56 -32.41
CA ALA A 210 -54.30 14.76 -33.66
C ALA A 210 -54.39 13.52 -34.55
N THR A 211 -54.34 13.71 -35.88
CA THR A 211 -54.24 12.57 -36.79
C THR A 211 -52.84 11.97 -36.75
N VAL A 212 -52.70 10.69 -37.11
CA VAL A 212 -51.39 10.03 -37.20
C VAL A 212 -50.47 10.78 -38.18
N GLN A 213 -51.02 11.31 -39.27
CA GLN A 213 -50.23 12.10 -40.20
C GLN A 213 -49.67 13.36 -39.53
N ASP A 214 -50.52 14.13 -38.85
CA ASP A 214 -50.13 15.39 -38.20
C ASP A 214 -49.05 15.20 -37.12
N VAL A 215 -49.14 14.12 -36.33
CA VAL A 215 -48.13 13.82 -35.30
C VAL A 215 -46.74 13.60 -35.91
N PHE A 216 -46.65 12.94 -37.06
CA PHE A 216 -45.37 12.57 -37.67
C PHE A 216 -44.86 13.55 -38.73
N THR A 217 -45.70 14.43 -39.27
CA THR A 217 -45.33 15.35 -40.36
C THR A 217 -45.53 16.83 -40.07
N SER A 218 -46.26 17.22 -39.02
CA SER A 218 -46.48 18.64 -38.73
C SER A 218 -45.20 19.31 -38.21
N THR A 219 -44.90 20.47 -38.77
CA THR A 219 -43.69 21.23 -38.49
C THR A 219 -44.05 22.64 -38.07
N TYR A 220 -43.37 23.16 -37.05
CA TYR A 220 -43.50 24.54 -36.60
C TYR A 220 -42.10 25.13 -36.44
N ASN A 221 -41.92 26.40 -36.83
CA ASN A 221 -40.65 27.10 -36.72
C ASN A 221 -40.85 28.48 -36.08
N GLY A 222 -40.78 28.53 -34.75
CA GLY A 222 -40.81 29.77 -33.97
C GLY A 222 -39.44 30.43 -33.82
N THR A 223 -38.39 29.94 -34.48
CA THR A 223 -37.00 30.39 -34.25
C THR A 223 -36.50 31.42 -35.25
N GLY A 224 -37.11 31.49 -36.43
CA GLY A 224 -36.64 32.31 -37.55
C GLY A 224 -35.41 31.76 -38.29
N PHE A 225 -34.85 30.62 -37.87
CA PHE A 225 -33.74 29.97 -38.57
C PHE A 225 -34.22 29.11 -39.77
N PRO A 226 -33.34 28.78 -40.73
CA PRO A 226 -33.65 27.84 -41.80
C PRO A 226 -34.10 26.48 -41.25
N PHE A 227 -35.08 25.85 -41.91
CA PHE A 227 -35.71 24.63 -41.42
C PHE A 227 -34.73 23.46 -41.18
N ILE A 228 -33.67 23.36 -41.99
CA ILE A 228 -32.63 22.33 -41.78
C ILE A 228 -31.86 22.55 -40.47
N TYR A 229 -31.59 23.80 -40.10
CA TYR A 229 -30.93 24.14 -38.84
C TYR A 229 -31.85 23.87 -37.66
N VAL A 230 -33.13 24.20 -37.81
CA VAL A 230 -34.23 23.83 -36.91
C VAL A 230 -34.26 22.33 -36.62
N CYS A 231 -34.11 21.49 -37.64
CA CYS A 231 -34.07 20.03 -37.45
C CYS A 231 -32.89 19.60 -36.57
N PHE A 232 -31.72 20.25 -36.67
CA PHE A 232 -30.56 19.95 -35.83
C PHE A 232 -30.76 20.40 -34.38
N ILE A 233 -31.26 21.62 -34.14
CA ILE A 233 -31.51 22.11 -32.78
C ILE A 233 -32.71 21.42 -32.12
N GLY A 234 -33.68 20.95 -32.91
CA GLY A 234 -34.81 20.15 -32.45
C GLY A 234 -34.44 18.76 -31.91
N ILE A 235 -33.20 18.30 -32.14
CA ILE A 235 -32.67 17.07 -31.53
C ILE A 235 -32.25 17.29 -30.07
N LEU A 236 -31.96 18.52 -29.66
CA LEU A 236 -31.44 18.84 -28.32
C LEU A 236 -32.34 18.36 -27.18
N PRO A 237 -33.69 18.52 -27.20
CA PRO A 237 -34.56 18.01 -26.13
C PRO A 237 -34.52 16.49 -25.97
N ALA A 238 -34.37 15.76 -27.09
CA ALA A 238 -34.21 14.31 -27.05
C ALA A 238 -32.88 13.93 -26.39
N LEU A 239 -31.76 14.57 -26.79
CA LEU A 239 -30.46 14.35 -26.17
C LEU A 239 -30.43 14.71 -24.69
N PHE A 240 -31.04 15.83 -24.32
CA PHE A 240 -31.20 16.24 -22.92
C PHE A 240 -31.96 15.18 -22.11
N SER A 241 -33.01 14.60 -22.69
CA SER A 241 -33.81 13.54 -22.05
C SER A 241 -33.09 12.22 -21.86
N PHE A 242 -31.94 12.03 -22.51
CA PHE A 242 -31.04 10.90 -22.30
C PHE A 242 -29.80 11.27 -21.50
N SER A 243 -29.69 12.46 -20.91
CA SER A 243 -28.53 12.77 -20.05
C SER A 243 -28.57 11.95 -18.74
N GLY A 244 -27.42 11.44 -18.30
CA GLY A 244 -27.29 10.77 -16.99
C GLY A 244 -27.45 9.25 -16.95
N TYR A 245 -27.49 8.54 -18.10
CA TYR A 245 -27.51 7.06 -18.08
C TYR A 245 -26.21 6.45 -17.54
N GLU A 246 -25.11 7.19 -17.60
CA GLU A 246 -23.81 6.85 -17.04
C GLU A 246 -23.73 7.06 -15.51
N ALA A 247 -24.77 7.59 -14.87
CA ALA A 247 -24.79 7.89 -13.44
C ALA A 247 -24.43 6.68 -12.56
N GLY A 248 -24.82 5.46 -12.96
CA GLY A 248 -24.48 4.22 -12.26
C GLY A 248 -23.00 3.86 -12.32
N ALA A 249 -22.24 4.35 -13.31
CA ALA A 249 -20.78 4.18 -13.35
C ALA A 249 -20.09 5.03 -12.27
N HIS A 250 -20.62 6.23 -11.97
CA HIS A 250 -20.10 7.06 -10.89
C HIS A 250 -20.31 6.44 -9.49
N LEU A 251 -21.27 5.52 -9.34
CA LEU A 251 -21.53 4.76 -8.12
C LEU A 251 -20.95 3.33 -8.16
N SER A 252 -20.09 3.01 -9.12
CA SER A 252 -19.51 1.66 -9.27
C SER A 252 -18.73 1.20 -8.04
N GLU A 253 -18.05 2.11 -7.32
CA GLU A 253 -17.34 1.78 -6.07
C GLU A 253 -18.29 1.49 -4.89
N GLU A 254 -19.55 1.93 -4.95
CA GLU A 254 -20.61 1.67 -3.96
C GLU A 254 -21.51 0.48 -4.38
N THR A 255 -21.31 -0.07 -5.59
CA THR A 255 -22.15 -1.13 -6.18
C THR A 255 -21.51 -2.51 -6.02
N ARG A 256 -22.32 -3.53 -5.69
CA ARG A 256 -21.89 -4.93 -5.66
C ARG A 256 -21.91 -5.57 -7.05
N GLY A 257 -20.85 -6.28 -7.40
CA GLY A 257 -20.62 -6.82 -8.74
C GLY A 257 -20.51 -5.72 -9.78
N ALA A 258 -19.78 -4.65 -9.49
CA ALA A 258 -19.79 -3.39 -10.26
C ALA A 258 -19.48 -3.58 -11.75
N SER A 259 -18.55 -4.47 -12.08
CA SER A 259 -18.17 -4.84 -13.46
C SER A 259 -19.30 -5.43 -14.31
N ARG A 260 -20.40 -5.89 -13.68
CA ARG A 260 -21.58 -6.41 -14.37
C ARG A 260 -22.84 -5.60 -14.10
N ALA A 261 -22.98 -5.08 -12.89
CA ALA A 261 -24.15 -4.33 -12.46
C ALA A 261 -24.23 -2.97 -13.15
N ALA A 262 -23.15 -2.17 -13.12
CA ALA A 262 -23.16 -0.83 -13.70
C ALA A 262 -23.35 -0.83 -15.23
N PRO A 263 -22.66 -1.70 -16.01
CA PRO A 263 -22.91 -1.82 -17.45
C PRO A 263 -24.35 -2.18 -17.81
N LYS A 264 -24.95 -3.13 -17.08
CA LYS A 264 -26.36 -3.52 -17.27
C LYS A 264 -27.31 -2.38 -16.90
N GLY A 265 -26.96 -1.60 -15.88
CA GLY A 265 -27.70 -0.39 -15.51
C GLY A 265 -27.73 0.63 -16.65
N ILE A 266 -26.57 0.95 -17.22
CA ILE A 266 -26.43 1.88 -18.35
C ILE A 266 -27.32 1.46 -19.54
N VAL A 267 -27.12 0.24 -20.04
CA VAL A 267 -27.85 -0.25 -21.22
C VAL A 267 -29.35 -0.39 -20.94
N GLY A 268 -29.69 -0.95 -19.77
CA GLY A 268 -31.08 -1.13 -19.35
C GLY A 268 -31.82 0.20 -19.30
N THR A 269 -31.19 1.24 -18.75
CA THR A 269 -31.77 2.58 -18.69
C THR A 269 -31.96 3.17 -20.08
N CYS A 270 -30.97 3.10 -20.98
CA CYS A 270 -31.13 3.63 -22.35
C CYS A 270 -32.32 2.98 -23.07
N VAL A 271 -32.44 1.64 -23.02
CA VAL A 271 -33.50 0.90 -23.71
C VAL A 271 -34.88 1.18 -23.09
N CYS A 272 -34.99 1.14 -21.76
CA CYS A 272 -36.25 1.40 -21.08
C CYS A 272 -36.72 2.84 -21.29
N SER A 273 -35.80 3.81 -21.16
CA SER A 273 -36.08 5.23 -21.39
C SER A 273 -36.54 5.51 -22.82
N ALA A 274 -35.94 4.86 -23.82
CA ALA A 274 -36.35 5.02 -25.22
C ALA A 274 -37.81 4.61 -25.48
N VAL A 275 -38.23 3.46 -24.94
CA VAL A 275 -39.59 2.96 -25.10
C VAL A 275 -40.60 3.81 -24.32
N VAL A 276 -40.30 4.05 -23.05
CA VAL A 276 -41.23 4.74 -22.15
C VAL A 276 -41.37 6.22 -22.52
N GLY A 277 -40.27 6.88 -22.89
CA GLY A 277 -40.31 8.27 -23.35
C GLY A 277 -41.01 8.43 -24.70
N ALA A 278 -40.88 7.46 -25.62
CA ALA A 278 -41.65 7.48 -26.87
C ALA A 278 -43.15 7.39 -26.61
N ALA A 279 -43.58 6.52 -25.70
CA ALA A 279 -44.99 6.39 -25.31
C ALA A 279 -45.52 7.69 -24.69
N TYR A 280 -44.76 8.33 -23.81
CA TYR A 280 -45.14 9.60 -23.20
C TYR A 280 -45.18 10.76 -24.19
N LEU A 281 -44.15 10.90 -25.03
CA LEU A 281 -44.10 11.93 -26.06
C LEU A 281 -45.24 11.79 -27.06
N LEU A 282 -45.52 10.56 -27.54
CA LEU A 282 -46.67 10.31 -28.41
C LEU A 282 -47.99 10.69 -27.74
N ALA A 283 -48.18 10.36 -26.46
CA ALA A 283 -49.39 10.73 -25.73
C ALA A 283 -49.58 12.26 -25.68
N LEU A 284 -48.50 13.03 -25.43
CA LEU A 284 -48.55 14.49 -25.48
C LEU A 284 -48.88 15.02 -26.87
N LEU A 285 -48.25 14.48 -27.91
CA LEU A 285 -48.45 14.95 -29.29
C LEU A 285 -49.85 14.62 -29.82
N PHE A 286 -50.40 13.44 -29.47
CA PHE A 286 -51.77 13.06 -29.88
C PHE A 286 -52.85 13.92 -29.23
N VAL A 287 -52.56 14.58 -28.10
CA VAL A 287 -53.50 15.49 -27.43
C VAL A 287 -53.61 16.84 -28.14
N ILE A 288 -52.62 17.21 -28.97
CA ILE A 288 -52.51 18.55 -29.58
C ILE A 288 -52.90 18.47 -31.07
N PRO A 289 -54.13 18.86 -31.47
CA PRO A 289 -54.59 18.68 -32.85
C PRO A 289 -53.91 19.60 -33.85
N ASP A 290 -53.64 20.85 -33.46
CA ASP A 290 -52.92 21.83 -34.27
C ASP A 290 -51.78 22.45 -33.45
N VAL A 291 -50.55 22.12 -33.84
CA VAL A 291 -49.34 22.55 -33.15
C VAL A 291 -49.11 24.05 -33.28
N ALA A 292 -49.42 24.64 -34.43
CA ALA A 292 -49.13 26.05 -34.67
C ALA A 292 -50.01 26.95 -33.78
N SER A 293 -51.33 26.75 -33.83
CA SER A 293 -52.24 27.48 -32.96
C SER A 293 -52.02 27.17 -31.48
N PHE A 294 -51.67 25.92 -31.12
CA PHE A 294 -51.37 25.58 -29.73
C PHE A 294 -50.16 26.33 -29.18
N VAL A 295 -49.07 26.41 -29.96
CA VAL A 295 -47.87 27.16 -29.54
C VAL A 295 -48.17 28.66 -29.50
N ASP A 296 -48.79 29.22 -30.53
CA ASP A 296 -49.08 30.67 -30.62
C ASP A 296 -50.03 31.15 -29.52
N ASN A 297 -51.04 30.34 -29.15
CA ASN A 297 -51.97 30.66 -28.06
C ASN A 297 -51.30 30.65 -26.68
N ASN A 298 -50.14 30.00 -26.54
CA ASN A 298 -49.42 29.85 -25.27
C ASN A 298 -48.06 30.58 -25.27
N SER A 299 -47.68 31.29 -26.33
CA SER A 299 -46.37 31.94 -26.49
C SER A 299 -46.35 33.45 -26.13
N GLY A 300 -47.48 34.05 -25.75
CA GLY A 300 -47.57 35.47 -25.39
C GLY A 300 -46.85 35.84 -24.07
N GLU A 301 -46.39 37.09 -23.97
CA GLU A 301 -45.62 37.67 -22.84
C GLU A 301 -46.25 37.48 -21.43
N SER A 302 -47.55 37.18 -21.36
CA SER A 302 -48.29 36.98 -20.10
C SER A 302 -48.52 35.51 -19.71
N THR A 303 -48.14 34.53 -20.54
CA THR A 303 -48.41 33.10 -20.28
C THR A 303 -47.09 32.34 -20.10
N THR A 304 -46.65 32.25 -18.85
CA THR A 304 -45.45 31.48 -18.43
C THR A 304 -45.72 29.98 -18.26
N LEU A 305 -46.80 29.47 -18.88
CA LEU A 305 -47.24 28.08 -18.69
C LEU A 305 -46.41 27.13 -19.57
N ASN A 306 -45.82 26.11 -18.95
CA ASN A 306 -45.10 25.07 -19.67
C ASN A 306 -46.05 24.30 -20.63
N LEU A 307 -45.64 24.08 -21.88
CA LEU A 307 -46.51 23.52 -22.92
C LEU A 307 -46.94 22.07 -22.64
N ALA A 308 -46.19 21.29 -21.87
CA ALA A 308 -46.63 19.94 -21.48
C ALA A 308 -47.80 20.02 -20.50
N VAL A 309 -47.76 20.98 -19.56
CA VAL A 309 -48.86 21.24 -18.62
C VAL A 309 -50.07 21.85 -19.32
N ALA A 310 -49.84 22.71 -20.31
CA ALA A 310 -50.92 23.21 -21.19
C ALA A 310 -51.60 22.06 -21.96
N ALA A 311 -50.83 21.08 -22.44
CA ALA A 311 -51.39 19.89 -23.07
C ALA A 311 -52.23 19.06 -22.08
N TYR A 312 -51.83 18.98 -20.81
CA TYR A 312 -52.68 18.32 -19.79
C TYR A 312 -54.02 19.04 -19.60
N GLN A 313 -54.02 20.38 -19.54
CA GLN A 313 -55.26 21.16 -19.43
C GLN A 313 -56.16 21.01 -20.66
N LEU A 314 -55.58 20.77 -21.84
CA LEU A 314 -56.33 20.51 -23.07
C LEU A 314 -56.99 19.11 -23.04
N ALA A 315 -56.33 18.12 -22.45
CA ALA A 315 -56.80 16.73 -22.41
C ALA A 315 -57.82 16.45 -21.29
N VAL A 316 -57.68 17.06 -20.12
CA VAL A 316 -58.41 16.66 -18.91
C VAL A 316 -58.96 17.84 -18.10
N PRO A 317 -59.97 17.61 -17.24
CA PRO A 317 -60.46 18.63 -16.32
C PRO A 317 -59.35 19.21 -15.45
N HIS A 318 -59.50 20.47 -15.04
CA HIS A 318 -58.50 21.25 -14.33
C HIS A 318 -57.94 20.56 -13.07
N GLN A 319 -58.79 19.89 -12.29
CA GLN A 319 -58.37 19.14 -11.10
C GLN A 319 -57.49 17.92 -11.43
N CYS A 320 -57.80 17.23 -12.54
CA CYS A 320 -57.00 16.12 -13.04
C CYS A 320 -55.66 16.64 -13.59
N ALA A 321 -55.67 17.73 -14.36
CA ALA A 321 -54.44 18.35 -14.87
C ALA A 321 -53.49 18.77 -13.73
N LEU A 322 -54.03 19.33 -12.64
CA LEU A 322 -53.26 19.63 -11.44
C LEU A 322 -52.65 18.36 -10.81
N GLY A 323 -53.43 17.28 -10.69
CA GLY A 323 -52.95 15.99 -10.19
C GLY A 323 -51.80 15.40 -11.02
N LEU A 324 -51.92 15.41 -12.36
CA LEU A 324 -50.84 14.97 -13.26
C LEU A 324 -49.59 15.85 -13.12
N THR A 325 -49.78 17.16 -12.92
CA THR A 325 -48.68 18.10 -12.70
C THR A 325 -47.98 17.87 -11.35
N ILE A 326 -48.72 17.52 -10.29
CA ILE A 326 -48.13 17.14 -9.00
C ILE A 326 -47.28 15.87 -9.14
N LEU A 327 -47.75 14.88 -9.92
CA LEU A 327 -46.95 13.68 -10.22
C LEU A 327 -45.64 14.03 -10.94
N LEU A 328 -45.63 15.03 -11.82
CA LEU A 328 -44.40 15.56 -12.42
C LEU A 328 -43.48 16.17 -11.35
N ILE A 329 -43.99 17.05 -10.49
CA ILE A 329 -43.19 17.71 -9.43
C ILE A 329 -42.49 16.68 -8.53
N VAL A 330 -43.20 15.64 -8.12
CA VAL A 330 -42.64 14.55 -7.30
C VAL A 330 -41.51 13.84 -8.06
N ASN A 331 -41.67 13.60 -9.36
CA ASN A 331 -40.64 12.99 -10.19
C ASN A 331 -39.40 13.88 -10.36
N ILE A 332 -39.58 15.18 -10.55
CA ILE A 332 -38.47 16.15 -10.64
C ILE A 332 -37.66 16.14 -9.35
N TYR A 333 -38.33 16.06 -8.19
CA TYR A 333 -37.64 15.98 -6.90
C TYR A 333 -36.67 14.78 -6.81
N PHE A 334 -37.13 13.59 -7.21
CA PHE A 334 -36.29 12.39 -7.17
C PHE A 334 -35.19 12.37 -8.24
N ALA A 335 -35.48 12.91 -9.44
CA ALA A 335 -34.50 13.05 -10.51
C ALA A 335 -33.35 13.97 -10.07
N GLY A 336 -33.68 15.16 -9.56
CA GLY A 336 -32.68 16.11 -9.05
C GLY A 336 -31.86 15.55 -7.89
N LEU A 337 -32.49 14.83 -6.94
CA LEU A 337 -31.76 14.17 -5.86
C LEU A 337 -30.73 13.14 -6.37
N SER A 338 -31.11 12.37 -7.41
CA SER A 338 -30.22 11.37 -8.03
C SER A 338 -29.09 12.03 -8.81
N SER A 339 -29.39 13.09 -9.57
CA SER A 339 -28.41 13.87 -10.32
C SER A 339 -27.35 14.49 -9.40
N VAL A 340 -27.75 15.18 -8.32
CA VAL A 340 -26.82 15.75 -7.34
C VAL A 340 -25.98 14.67 -6.65
N THR A 341 -26.51 13.46 -6.49
CA THR A 341 -25.76 12.29 -5.98
C THR A 341 -24.67 11.87 -6.94
N ALA A 342 -24.93 11.83 -8.25
CA ALA A 342 -23.91 11.53 -9.25
C ALA A 342 -22.83 12.63 -9.31
N SER A 343 -23.24 13.91 -9.34
CA SER A 343 -22.34 15.08 -9.33
C SER A 343 -21.37 15.06 -8.16
N SER A 344 -21.82 14.71 -6.95
CA SER A 344 -20.95 14.67 -5.77
C SER A 344 -19.90 13.55 -5.85
N ARG A 345 -20.20 12.43 -6.52
CA ARG A 345 -19.23 11.34 -6.70
C ARG A 345 -18.18 11.62 -7.77
N ILE A 346 -18.55 12.37 -8.81
CA ILE A 346 -17.57 12.92 -9.76
C ILE A 346 -16.62 13.87 -9.02
N GLY A 347 -17.15 14.79 -8.21
CA GLY A 347 -16.35 15.71 -7.40
C GLY A 347 -15.41 14.99 -6.43
N PHE A 348 -15.91 13.95 -5.74
CA PHE A 348 -15.09 13.09 -4.88
C PHE A 348 -13.95 12.42 -5.64
N ALA A 349 -14.22 11.79 -6.79
CA ALA A 349 -13.23 11.10 -7.59
C ALA A 349 -12.15 12.07 -8.13
N MET A 350 -12.56 13.27 -8.57
CA MET A 350 -11.63 14.32 -9.01
C MET A 350 -10.79 14.88 -7.86
N ALA A 351 -11.35 15.05 -6.67
CA ALA A 351 -10.62 15.47 -5.47
C ALA A 351 -9.58 14.43 -5.05
N ARG A 352 -9.96 13.15 -5.05
CA ARG A 352 -9.08 12.01 -4.76
C ARG A 352 -7.88 11.95 -5.70
N ASP A 353 -8.09 12.25 -6.98
CA ASP A 353 -7.07 12.19 -8.02
C ASP A 353 -6.29 13.52 -8.19
N GLU A 354 -6.44 14.47 -7.26
CA GLU A 354 -5.81 15.81 -7.28
C GLU A 354 -6.08 16.61 -8.58
N ASN A 355 -7.26 16.42 -9.18
CA ASN A 355 -7.66 17.10 -10.42
C ASN A 355 -8.45 18.40 -10.20
N LEU A 356 -8.71 18.77 -8.93
CA LEU A 356 -9.31 20.06 -8.57
C LEU A 356 -8.23 21.15 -8.42
N PRO A 357 -8.56 22.43 -8.69
CA PRO A 357 -7.59 23.51 -8.63
C PRO A 357 -7.33 23.86 -7.15
N ASP A 358 -6.17 23.46 -6.62
CA ASP A 358 -5.69 23.89 -5.31
C ASP A 358 -4.45 24.78 -5.46
N ASN A 359 -4.17 25.63 -4.46
CA ASN A 359 -3.21 26.74 -4.51
C ASN A 359 -1.73 26.36 -4.74
N ASN A 360 -1.40 25.10 -5.03
CA ASN A 360 -0.06 24.63 -5.36
C ASN A 360 -0.02 23.82 -6.66
N GLN A 361 0.42 24.48 -7.74
CA GLN A 361 0.99 23.92 -8.96
C GLN A 361 0.30 22.67 -9.55
N SER A 362 -0.74 22.91 -10.37
CA SER A 362 -1.30 21.94 -11.30
C SER A 362 -0.26 21.44 -12.32
N LYS A 363 0.32 20.28 -12.02
CA LYS A 363 0.71 19.23 -13.00
C LYS A 363 0.44 17.90 -12.33
N SER A 364 -0.62 17.23 -12.76
CA SER A 364 -1.09 15.92 -12.29
C SER A 364 0.04 14.88 -12.23
N LYS A 365 0.61 14.70 -11.02
CA LYS A 365 1.74 13.79 -10.77
C LYS A 365 1.30 12.34 -10.59
N ILE A 366 0.05 12.11 -10.18
CA ILE A 366 -0.49 10.77 -9.91
C ILE A 366 -0.90 10.07 -11.22
N LEU A 367 -1.58 10.79 -12.14
CA LEU A 367 -2.03 10.26 -13.44
C LEU A 367 -0.86 9.75 -14.31
N ARG A 368 0.26 10.48 -14.40
CA ARG A 368 1.44 10.01 -15.17
C ARG A 368 2.03 8.70 -14.65
N SER A 369 2.02 8.47 -13.34
CA SER A 369 2.59 7.25 -12.75
C SER A 369 1.69 6.01 -12.92
N GLN A 370 0.36 6.21 -12.89
CA GLN A 370 -0.63 5.14 -13.07
C GLN A 370 -0.75 4.71 -14.54
N TYR A 371 -0.70 5.64 -15.51
CA TYR A 371 -0.76 5.29 -16.93
C TYR A 371 0.49 4.55 -17.44
N ILE A 372 1.67 4.83 -16.89
CA ILE A 372 2.92 4.14 -17.27
C ILE A 372 2.93 2.67 -16.80
N LEU A 373 2.20 2.33 -15.72
CA LEU A 373 2.05 0.96 -15.24
C LEU A 373 1.11 0.14 -16.15
N ASN A 374 0.01 0.72 -16.62
CA ASN A 374 -0.95 0.05 -17.49
C ASN A 374 -0.50 -0.12 -18.94
N ASP A 375 0.39 0.75 -19.45
CA ASP A 375 0.95 0.62 -20.80
C ASP A 375 1.91 -0.59 -20.91
N LYS A 376 2.54 -0.99 -19.79
CA LYS A 376 3.38 -2.20 -19.73
C LYS A 376 2.55 -3.48 -19.69
N THR A 377 1.48 -3.53 -18.90
CA THR A 377 0.57 -4.69 -18.81
C THR A 377 -0.29 -4.86 -20.07
N LYS A 378 -0.78 -3.78 -20.70
CA LYS A 378 -1.47 -3.86 -22.01
C LYS A 378 -0.56 -4.34 -23.13
N ASN A 379 0.70 -3.90 -23.17
CA ASN A 379 1.67 -4.42 -24.14
C ASN A 379 2.00 -5.90 -23.91
N GLU A 380 2.04 -6.37 -22.66
CA GLU A 380 2.25 -7.79 -22.35
C GLU A 380 1.02 -8.64 -22.67
N GLN A 381 -0.21 -8.17 -22.41
CA GLN A 381 -1.46 -8.86 -22.76
C GLN A 381 -1.74 -8.87 -24.27
N TRP A 382 -1.46 -7.78 -24.99
CA TRP A 382 -1.58 -7.72 -26.44
C TRP A 382 -0.55 -8.64 -27.12
N LYS A 383 0.68 -8.73 -26.59
CA LYS A 383 1.70 -9.68 -27.04
C LYS A 383 1.31 -11.14 -26.75
N ALA A 384 0.71 -11.42 -25.60
CA ALA A 384 0.20 -12.76 -25.27
C ALA A 384 -0.97 -13.18 -26.18
N CYS A 385 -1.82 -12.24 -26.60
CA CYS A 385 -2.93 -12.52 -27.52
C CYS A 385 -2.47 -12.72 -28.97
N ASN A 386 -1.47 -11.95 -29.42
CA ASN A 386 -0.92 -12.04 -30.79
C ASN A 386 0.09 -13.17 -31.00
N GLN A 387 0.65 -13.77 -29.94
CA GLN A 387 1.45 -15.00 -30.04
C GLN A 387 0.64 -16.23 -30.51
N SER A 388 -0.68 -16.11 -30.64
CA SER A 388 -1.55 -17.17 -31.20
C SER A 388 -1.74 -17.12 -32.73
N LYS A 389 -1.20 -16.10 -33.44
CA LYS A 389 -1.37 -15.95 -34.90
C LYS A 389 -0.16 -15.29 -35.58
N SER A 390 0.92 -16.03 -35.80
CA SER A 390 1.71 -15.99 -37.04
C SER A 390 2.94 -16.90 -36.95
N THR A 391 2.97 -17.91 -37.81
CA THR A 391 4.14 -18.71 -38.14
C THR A 391 4.74 -18.16 -39.45
N SER A 392 5.92 -17.52 -39.41
CA SER A 392 6.82 -17.39 -40.57
C SER A 392 8.22 -16.88 -40.17
N ASP A 393 9.14 -17.84 -40.22
CA ASP A 393 10.61 -17.96 -40.12
C ASP A 393 11.65 -16.82 -40.24
N ASP A 394 11.35 -15.53 -40.26
CA ASP A 394 12.41 -14.51 -40.51
C ASP A 394 12.95 -13.73 -39.27
N ASN A 395 12.68 -14.18 -38.04
CA ASN A 395 13.02 -13.42 -36.82
C ASN A 395 14.03 -14.07 -35.84
N GLN A 396 14.80 -15.08 -36.26
CA GLN A 396 15.74 -15.77 -35.36
C GLN A 396 16.88 -14.88 -34.82
N THR A 397 17.29 -13.82 -35.53
CA THR A 397 18.38 -12.95 -35.09
C THR A 397 17.92 -11.79 -34.18
N ALA A 398 16.63 -11.42 -34.24
CA ALA A 398 16.03 -10.45 -33.32
C ALA A 398 15.56 -11.09 -32.01
N LEU A 399 15.19 -12.38 -32.02
CA LEU A 399 14.79 -13.14 -30.83
C LEU A 399 15.92 -13.25 -29.80
N ILE A 400 17.17 -13.45 -30.22
CA ILE A 400 18.30 -13.63 -29.28
C ILE A 400 18.58 -12.36 -28.47
N ASN A 401 18.38 -11.18 -29.06
CA ASN A 401 18.54 -9.90 -28.35
C ASN A 401 17.30 -9.50 -27.54
N PHE A 402 16.10 -9.95 -27.92
CA PHE A 402 14.87 -9.70 -27.16
C PHE A 402 14.68 -10.69 -25.99
N GLU A 403 15.17 -11.92 -26.10
CA GLU A 403 15.21 -12.92 -25.01
C GLU A 403 16.21 -12.51 -23.90
N ALA A 404 17.29 -11.82 -24.27
CA ALA A 404 18.19 -11.20 -23.29
C ALA A 404 17.50 -10.08 -22.48
N GLN A 405 16.53 -9.36 -23.06
CA GLN A 405 15.72 -8.35 -22.33
C GLN A 405 14.51 -8.95 -21.60
N ALA A 406 13.87 -9.99 -22.14
CA ALA A 406 12.74 -10.69 -21.52
C ALA A 406 13.15 -11.56 -20.31
N SER A 407 14.39 -12.07 -20.29
CA SER A 407 14.98 -12.73 -19.12
C SER A 407 15.18 -11.78 -17.92
N HIS A 408 15.23 -10.47 -18.15
CA HIS A 408 15.35 -9.44 -17.11
C HIS A 408 14.01 -9.05 -16.46
N THR A 409 12.88 -9.19 -17.15
CA THR A 409 11.53 -8.92 -16.61
C THR A 409 11.02 -10.05 -15.71
N SER A 410 11.53 -11.26 -15.91
CA SER A 410 11.01 -12.49 -15.30
C SER A 410 11.32 -12.66 -13.80
N MET A 411 12.34 -12.01 -13.24
CA MET A 411 12.84 -12.37 -11.89
C MET A 411 12.11 -11.74 -10.69
N SER A 412 11.46 -10.57 -10.82
CA SER A 412 10.65 -10.05 -9.69
C SER A 412 9.34 -10.83 -9.51
N LEU A 413 8.81 -11.36 -10.61
CA LEU A 413 7.69 -12.31 -10.59
C LEU A 413 8.13 -13.61 -9.92
N ILE A 414 9.32 -14.13 -10.23
CA ILE A 414 9.89 -15.36 -9.63
C ILE A 414 9.99 -15.30 -8.09
N VAL A 415 10.30 -14.15 -7.47
CA VAL A 415 10.37 -14.04 -5.99
C VAL A 415 9.00 -14.12 -5.33
N ARG A 416 8.00 -13.44 -5.90
CA ARG A 416 6.61 -13.52 -5.43
C ARG A 416 6.04 -14.92 -5.70
N ASP A 417 6.33 -15.51 -6.86
CA ASP A 417 5.93 -16.87 -7.21
C ASP A 417 6.52 -17.91 -6.26
N ARG A 418 7.77 -17.74 -5.79
CA ARG A 418 8.38 -18.61 -4.78
C ARG A 418 7.69 -18.50 -3.42
N ARG A 419 7.35 -17.27 -2.98
CA ARG A 419 6.59 -17.07 -1.74
C ARG A 419 5.20 -17.70 -1.85
N HIS A 420 4.47 -17.40 -2.93
CA HIS A 420 3.16 -17.98 -3.18
C HIS A 420 3.22 -19.51 -3.27
N LYS A 421 4.28 -20.05 -3.87
CA LYS A 421 4.52 -21.50 -3.92
C LYS A 421 4.72 -22.09 -2.53
N HIS A 422 5.59 -21.52 -1.69
CA HIS A 422 5.80 -22.01 -0.32
C HIS A 422 4.54 -21.92 0.54
N GLU A 423 3.76 -20.85 0.40
CA GLU A 423 2.49 -20.69 1.11
C GLU A 423 1.43 -21.66 0.60
N SER A 424 1.38 -21.90 -0.72
CA SER A 424 0.48 -22.89 -1.34
C SER A 424 0.84 -24.32 -0.92
N ASP A 425 2.13 -24.65 -0.88
CA ASP A 425 2.61 -25.97 -0.44
C ASP A 425 2.24 -26.22 1.03
N ALA A 426 2.37 -25.20 1.89
CA ALA A 426 1.96 -25.26 3.29
C ALA A 426 0.44 -25.40 3.44
N GLU A 427 -0.36 -24.70 2.63
CA GLU A 427 -1.82 -24.82 2.62
C GLU A 427 -2.26 -26.21 2.16
N ILE A 428 -1.63 -26.75 1.11
CA ILE A 428 -1.89 -28.13 0.64
C ILE A 428 -1.59 -29.14 1.76
N LEU A 429 -0.48 -28.97 2.49
CA LEU A 429 -0.14 -29.82 3.62
C LEU A 429 -1.17 -29.68 4.75
N PHE A 430 -1.58 -28.45 5.09
CA PHE A 430 -2.58 -28.16 6.11
C PHE A 430 -3.93 -28.83 5.78
N GLN A 431 -4.41 -28.72 4.54
CA GLN A 431 -5.64 -29.36 4.10
C GLN A 431 -5.54 -30.89 4.11
N LYS A 432 -4.39 -31.46 3.73
CA LYS A 432 -4.13 -32.90 3.83
C LYS A 432 -4.20 -33.39 5.27
N ILE A 433 -3.60 -32.65 6.22
CA ILE A 433 -3.63 -32.96 7.65
C ILE A 433 -5.08 -32.94 8.15
N ILE A 434 -5.84 -31.86 7.91
CA ILE A 434 -7.24 -31.75 8.34
C ILE A 434 -8.08 -32.90 7.78
N LYS A 435 -7.93 -33.23 6.50
CA LYS A 435 -8.67 -34.33 5.87
C LYS A 435 -8.35 -35.69 6.52
N SER A 436 -7.08 -35.92 6.87
CA SER A 436 -6.65 -37.14 7.56
C SER A 436 -7.20 -37.23 8.99
N CYS A 437 -7.09 -36.15 9.76
CA CYS A 437 -7.62 -36.03 11.12
C CYS A 437 -9.13 -36.28 11.16
N ARG A 438 -9.90 -35.63 10.28
CA ARG A 438 -11.34 -35.83 10.16
C ARG A 438 -11.74 -37.26 9.78
N LYS A 439 -11.01 -37.87 8.84
CA LYS A 439 -11.27 -39.26 8.40
C LYS A 439 -11.08 -40.24 9.55
N ASN A 440 -10.04 -40.05 10.35
CA ASN A 440 -9.68 -40.96 11.44
C ASN A 440 -10.29 -40.56 12.79
N LYS A 441 -10.99 -39.41 12.87
CA LYS A 441 -11.52 -38.82 14.11
C LYS A 441 -10.46 -38.64 15.19
N ILE A 442 -9.27 -38.19 14.81
CA ILE A 442 -8.13 -37.95 15.71
C ILE A 442 -7.72 -36.47 15.67
N HIS A 443 -7.27 -35.95 16.82
CA HIS A 443 -6.63 -34.63 16.87
C HIS A 443 -5.25 -34.67 16.24
N PHE A 444 -4.85 -33.56 15.62
CA PHE A 444 -3.50 -33.42 15.09
C PHE A 444 -2.47 -33.33 16.22
N VAL A 445 -1.39 -34.08 16.06
CA VAL A 445 -0.20 -34.01 16.90
C VAL A 445 0.98 -33.79 15.98
N ASP A 446 1.77 -32.77 16.30
CA ASP A 446 2.93 -32.36 15.52
C ASP A 446 4.10 -33.32 15.74
N ASP A 447 4.36 -34.17 14.75
CA ASP A 447 5.44 -35.15 14.74
C ASP A 447 6.84 -34.50 14.71
N GLN A 448 6.96 -33.32 14.09
CA GLN A 448 8.20 -32.56 14.02
C GLN A 448 8.52 -31.84 15.35
N PHE A 449 7.53 -31.66 16.21
CA PHE A 449 7.68 -30.99 17.51
C PHE A 449 6.97 -31.76 18.63
N PRO A 450 7.49 -32.93 19.02
CA PRO A 450 6.78 -33.89 19.87
C PRO A 450 6.56 -33.37 21.29
N HIS A 451 5.49 -33.81 21.97
CA HIS A 451 5.14 -33.44 23.35
C HIS A 451 6.03 -34.11 24.40
N SER A 452 7.34 -33.89 24.30
CA SER A 452 8.36 -34.51 25.14
C SER A 452 9.32 -33.47 25.72
N ALA A 453 10.21 -33.88 26.62
CA ALA A 453 11.26 -33.03 27.15
C ALA A 453 12.16 -32.41 26.05
N ARG A 454 12.29 -33.07 24.88
CA ARG A 454 13.06 -32.56 23.75
C ARG A 454 12.58 -31.20 23.25
N SER A 455 11.27 -31.00 23.18
CA SER A 455 10.65 -29.75 22.68
C SER A 455 10.70 -28.62 23.72
N ILE A 456 10.84 -28.98 25.00
CA ILE A 456 11.06 -28.02 26.09
C ILE A 456 12.52 -27.54 26.07
N GLY A 457 13.46 -28.48 25.91
CA GLY A 457 14.89 -28.25 25.88
C GLY A 457 15.60 -28.64 27.18
N SER A 458 16.91 -28.44 27.22
CA SER A 458 17.80 -28.92 28.29
C SER A 458 17.70 -28.17 29.63
N ASP A 459 16.98 -27.05 29.68
CA ASP A 459 16.79 -26.28 30.91
C ASP A 459 15.69 -26.96 31.77
N SER A 460 16.00 -27.32 33.02
CA SER A 460 15.04 -27.94 33.94
C SER A 460 14.03 -26.91 34.46
N PHE A 461 12.89 -26.76 33.78
CA PHE A 461 11.78 -25.93 34.24
C PHE A 461 10.97 -26.67 35.32
N THR A 462 11.19 -26.35 36.59
CA THR A 462 10.55 -26.99 37.76
C THR A 462 9.02 -26.88 37.77
N GLN A 463 8.46 -25.91 37.04
CA GLN A 463 7.03 -25.66 36.96
C GLN A 463 6.31 -26.53 35.91
N PHE A 464 7.04 -27.10 34.95
CA PHE A 464 6.46 -27.95 33.92
C PHE A 464 6.07 -29.32 34.49
N SER A 465 4.86 -29.78 34.16
CA SER A 465 4.37 -31.09 34.59
C SER A 465 3.90 -31.97 33.42
N LYS A 466 3.09 -31.43 32.51
CA LYS A 466 2.50 -32.20 31.40
C LYS A 466 2.08 -31.31 30.24
N TRP A 467 1.91 -31.90 29.07
CA TRP A 467 1.31 -31.26 27.91
C TRP A 467 -0.20 -31.45 27.94
N LEU A 468 -0.96 -30.37 27.71
CA LEU A 468 -2.42 -30.41 27.66
C LEU A 468 -2.92 -29.74 26.39
N GLN A 469 -3.95 -30.32 25.79
CA GLN A 469 -4.76 -29.66 24.76
C GLN A 469 -5.50 -28.48 25.35
N ILE A 470 -5.81 -27.52 24.49
CA ILE A 470 -6.43 -26.26 24.91
C ILE A 470 -7.78 -26.41 25.62
N SER A 471 -8.55 -27.46 25.28
CA SER A 471 -9.81 -27.80 25.96
C SER A 471 -9.65 -28.12 27.44
N ASN A 472 -8.45 -28.56 27.84
CA ASN A 472 -8.14 -29.05 29.19
C ASN A 472 -7.30 -28.05 30.00
N VAL A 473 -7.07 -26.84 29.48
CA VAL A 473 -6.33 -25.77 30.17
C VAL A 473 -7.26 -25.00 31.10
N ALA A 474 -6.81 -24.77 32.34
CA ALA A 474 -7.57 -24.02 33.34
C ALA A 474 -7.62 -22.51 33.02
N PRO A 475 -8.74 -21.81 33.33
CA PRO A 475 -8.83 -20.36 33.15
C PRO A 475 -7.80 -19.59 33.98
N SER A 476 -7.31 -18.45 33.46
CA SER A 476 -6.36 -17.57 34.16
C SER A 476 -6.98 -16.76 35.30
N SER A 477 -8.27 -16.44 35.19
CA SER A 477 -9.03 -15.64 36.16
C SER A 477 -10.46 -16.14 36.27
N ASP A 478 -11.17 -15.76 37.34
CA ASP A 478 -12.58 -16.09 37.52
C ASP A 478 -13.46 -15.49 36.41
N ASP A 479 -13.10 -14.33 35.86
CA ASP A 479 -13.79 -13.73 34.72
C ASP A 479 -13.62 -14.55 33.42
N ASP A 480 -12.48 -15.22 33.27
CA ASP A 480 -12.17 -16.04 32.09
C ASP A 480 -12.99 -17.33 32.05
N CYS A 481 -13.57 -17.80 33.17
CA CYS A 481 -14.29 -19.07 33.22
C CYS A 481 -15.53 -19.13 32.30
N LYS A 482 -16.13 -17.97 32.03
CA LYS A 482 -17.34 -17.81 31.18
C LYS A 482 -17.03 -17.62 29.70
N LEU A 483 -15.77 -17.38 29.33
CA LEU A 483 -15.37 -17.06 27.95
C LEU A 483 -15.08 -18.31 27.13
N ARG A 484 -15.31 -18.28 25.81
CA ARG A 484 -14.86 -19.35 24.90
C ARG A 484 -13.46 -19.04 24.38
N TRP A 485 -12.69 -20.08 24.08
CA TRP A 485 -11.39 -19.91 23.41
C TRP A 485 -11.58 -19.23 22.04
N THR A 486 -10.73 -18.25 21.76
CA THR A 486 -10.64 -17.59 20.46
C THR A 486 -9.18 -17.51 20.03
N VAL A 487 -8.89 -17.43 18.73
CA VAL A 487 -7.50 -17.27 18.30
C VAL A 487 -7.00 -15.88 18.70
N PHE A 488 -7.74 -14.83 18.33
CA PHE A 488 -7.66 -13.51 18.93
C PHE A 488 -9.01 -12.79 18.75
N SER A 489 -9.35 -11.90 19.68
CA SER A 489 -10.56 -11.08 19.61
C SER A 489 -10.32 -9.71 20.24
N SER A 490 -10.17 -8.69 19.39
CA SER A 490 -9.72 -7.34 19.76
C SER A 490 -8.45 -7.41 20.62
N PRO A 491 -7.32 -7.91 20.07
CA PRO A 491 -6.09 -8.09 20.83
C PRO A 491 -5.62 -6.75 21.36
N THR A 492 -5.27 -6.72 22.65
CA THR A 492 -4.66 -5.56 23.27
C THR A 492 -3.30 -5.93 23.81
N PRO A 493 -2.36 -4.98 23.89
CA PRO A 493 -1.07 -5.25 24.50
C PRO A 493 -1.23 -5.81 25.92
N SER A 494 -2.23 -5.33 26.68
CA SER A 494 -2.54 -5.75 28.05
C SER A 494 -2.95 -7.21 28.23
N ASP A 495 -3.34 -7.89 27.16
CA ASP A 495 -3.67 -9.32 27.23
C ASP A 495 -2.42 -10.19 27.39
N ILE A 496 -1.26 -9.70 26.93
CA ILE A 496 -0.03 -10.49 26.85
C ILE A 496 0.68 -10.53 28.19
N GLN A 497 0.99 -11.73 28.66
CA GLN A 497 1.76 -11.97 29.87
C GLN A 497 2.92 -12.94 29.59
N GLN A 498 4.11 -12.58 30.07
CA GLN A 498 5.29 -13.44 30.00
C GLN A 498 5.18 -14.57 31.06
N GLY A 499 5.54 -15.78 30.67
CA GLY A 499 5.61 -16.94 31.57
C GLY A 499 6.99 -17.17 32.17
N ALA A 500 7.29 -18.42 32.52
CA ALA A 500 8.54 -18.82 33.16
C ALA A 500 9.81 -18.70 32.29
N LEU A 501 9.66 -18.41 30.99
CA LEU A 501 10.74 -18.36 30.02
C LEU A 501 11.30 -16.94 29.88
N GLY A 502 12.62 -16.81 29.81
CA GLY A 502 13.31 -15.53 29.60
C GLY A 502 13.26 -15.02 28.14
N ASN A 503 12.09 -15.00 27.51
CA ASN A 503 11.89 -14.60 26.12
C ASN A 503 11.25 -13.20 25.98
N CYS A 504 11.49 -12.32 26.95
CA CYS A 504 10.96 -10.95 26.98
C CYS A 504 11.09 -10.16 25.67
N TRP A 505 12.19 -10.37 24.92
CA TRP A 505 12.42 -9.78 23.60
C TRP A 505 11.31 -10.09 22.59
N LEU A 506 10.76 -11.31 22.63
CA LEU A 506 9.66 -11.75 21.77
C LEU A 506 8.32 -11.23 22.29
N VAL A 507 8.11 -11.28 23.60
CA VAL A 507 6.85 -10.84 24.25
C VAL A 507 6.66 -9.32 24.08
N ALA A 508 7.73 -8.53 24.26
CA ALA A 508 7.70 -7.09 24.01
C ALA A 508 7.43 -6.77 22.53
N ALA A 509 8.01 -7.54 21.60
CA ALA A 509 7.70 -7.39 20.19
C ALA A 509 6.24 -7.76 19.86
N LEU A 510 5.71 -8.84 20.46
CA LEU A 510 4.29 -9.24 20.32
C LEU A 510 3.33 -8.18 20.88
N ALA A 511 3.69 -7.53 21.97
CA ALA A 511 2.91 -6.42 22.52
C ALA A 511 2.78 -5.27 21.51
N LEU A 512 3.87 -4.88 20.86
CA LEU A 512 3.87 -3.88 19.78
C LEU A 512 3.03 -4.33 18.58
N VAL A 513 3.15 -5.60 18.18
CA VAL A 513 2.37 -6.18 17.07
C VAL A 513 0.87 -6.18 17.38
N SER A 514 0.47 -6.45 18.63
CA SER A 514 -0.94 -6.50 19.03
C SER A 514 -1.66 -5.15 18.93
N GLU A 515 -0.93 -4.02 18.92
CA GLU A 515 -1.52 -2.70 18.64
C GLU A 515 -2.00 -2.56 17.19
N ARG A 516 -1.56 -3.46 16.30
CA ARG A 516 -1.92 -3.48 14.88
C ARG A 516 -2.57 -4.83 14.52
N PRO A 517 -3.90 -4.99 14.68
CA PRO A 517 -4.59 -6.25 14.40
C PRO A 517 -4.31 -6.83 13.00
N ARG A 518 -4.19 -5.98 11.97
CA ARG A 518 -3.83 -6.40 10.60
C ARG A 518 -2.48 -7.12 10.51
N LEU A 519 -1.52 -6.74 11.36
CA LEU A 519 -0.21 -7.40 11.41
C LEU A 519 -0.33 -8.78 12.08
N LEU A 520 -1.21 -8.91 13.06
CA LEU A 520 -1.51 -10.20 13.68
C LEU A 520 -2.21 -11.15 12.71
N GLU A 521 -3.15 -10.65 11.89
CA GLU A 521 -3.76 -11.41 10.78
C GLU A 521 -2.73 -11.84 9.72
N HIS A 522 -1.67 -11.05 9.50
CA HIS A 522 -0.58 -11.42 8.60
C HIS A 522 0.29 -12.56 9.14
N ILE A 523 0.42 -12.65 10.48
CA ILE A 523 1.21 -13.66 11.19
C ILE A 523 0.38 -14.93 11.42
N LEU A 524 -0.90 -14.81 11.77
CA LEU A 524 -1.80 -15.93 12.05
C LEU A 524 -2.76 -16.14 10.89
N LEU A 525 -2.43 -17.13 10.04
CA LEU A 525 -3.23 -17.47 8.87
C LEU A 525 -4.54 -18.17 9.28
N THR A 526 -4.49 -18.97 10.35
CA THR A 526 -5.68 -19.58 10.93
C THR A 526 -6.34 -18.61 11.91
N GLN A 527 -7.45 -17.98 11.49
CA GLN A 527 -8.13 -16.95 12.29
C GLN A 527 -9.19 -17.50 13.25
N THR A 528 -9.60 -18.75 13.09
CA THR A 528 -10.64 -19.40 13.90
C THR A 528 -10.07 -20.58 14.67
N VAL A 529 -10.68 -20.91 15.81
CA VAL A 529 -10.30 -22.10 16.58
C VAL A 529 -10.60 -23.33 15.75
N ASN A 530 -9.57 -24.12 15.47
CA ASN A 530 -9.69 -25.33 14.67
C ASN A 530 -9.97 -26.53 15.58
N ILE A 531 -11.07 -27.24 15.31
CA ILE A 531 -11.51 -28.40 16.08
C ILE A 531 -10.46 -29.52 16.02
N GLU A 532 -9.77 -29.69 14.89
CA GLU A 532 -8.72 -30.71 14.74
C GLU A 532 -7.41 -30.34 15.45
N GLY A 533 -7.31 -29.13 16.02
CA GLY A 533 -6.14 -28.65 16.76
C GLY A 533 -4.97 -28.15 15.91
N VAL A 534 -5.14 -27.95 14.60
CA VAL A 534 -4.08 -27.51 13.67
C VAL A 534 -4.11 -26.00 13.42
N TYR A 535 -2.96 -25.32 13.51
CA TYR A 535 -2.84 -23.88 13.26
C TYR A 535 -1.64 -23.54 12.38
N MET A 536 -1.80 -22.56 11.50
CA MET A 536 -0.75 -22.03 10.62
C MET A 536 -0.27 -20.66 11.09
N VAL A 537 1.02 -20.56 11.36
CA VAL A 537 1.69 -19.34 11.80
C VAL A 537 2.80 -18.97 10.82
N ARG A 538 2.76 -17.76 10.29
CA ARG A 538 3.76 -17.18 9.40
C ARG A 538 4.82 -16.43 10.22
N ILE A 539 6.09 -16.79 10.05
CA ILE A 539 7.23 -16.20 10.77
C ILE A 539 8.33 -15.84 9.77
N CYS A 540 8.96 -14.66 9.94
CA CYS A 540 10.08 -14.21 9.11
C CYS A 540 11.42 -14.64 9.72
N HIS A 541 11.93 -15.79 9.32
CA HIS A 541 13.20 -16.32 9.83
C HIS A 541 14.35 -16.09 8.85
N ASN A 542 15.48 -15.56 9.33
CA ASN A 542 16.65 -15.21 8.51
C ASN A 542 16.30 -14.34 7.30
N GLY A 543 15.34 -13.43 7.47
CA GLY A 543 14.88 -12.55 6.41
C GLY A 543 13.93 -13.20 5.39
N LEU A 544 13.43 -14.41 5.64
CA LEU A 544 12.50 -15.11 4.75
C LEU A 544 11.23 -15.53 5.48
N TRP A 545 10.09 -15.35 4.82
CA TRP A 545 8.80 -15.80 5.33
C TRP A 545 8.68 -17.32 5.25
N LYS A 546 8.38 -17.95 6.38
CA LYS A 546 8.10 -19.37 6.51
C LYS A 546 6.75 -19.56 7.18
N THR A 547 5.95 -20.47 6.64
CA THR A 547 4.68 -20.88 7.23
C THR A 547 4.89 -22.15 8.04
N ILE A 548 4.64 -22.09 9.34
CA ILE A 548 4.88 -23.16 10.29
C ILE A 548 3.52 -23.68 10.78
N ILE A 549 3.32 -24.98 10.66
CA ILE A 549 2.14 -25.66 11.18
C ILE A 549 2.46 -26.14 12.60
N VAL A 550 1.55 -25.88 13.55
CA VAL A 550 1.65 -26.30 14.95
C VAL A 550 0.32 -26.87 15.44
N ASP A 551 0.38 -27.78 16.42
CA ASP A 551 -0.80 -28.25 17.16
C ASP A 551 -1.14 -27.35 18.38
N ASP A 552 -2.27 -27.61 19.04
CA ASP A 552 -2.78 -26.87 20.21
C ASP A 552 -2.47 -27.50 21.58
N CYS A 553 -1.48 -28.39 21.66
CA CYS A 553 -1.00 -28.92 22.93
C CYS A 553 0.09 -28.01 23.52
N PHE A 554 -0.11 -27.53 24.75
CA PHE A 554 0.81 -26.60 25.41
C PHE A 554 1.39 -27.15 26.72
N PRO A 555 2.63 -26.75 27.08
CA PRO A 555 3.24 -27.09 28.36
C PRO A 555 2.49 -26.46 29.53
N CYS A 556 2.00 -27.29 30.45
CA CYS A 556 1.19 -26.88 31.58
C CYS A 556 1.79 -27.31 32.93
N THR A 557 1.43 -26.55 33.96
CA THR A 557 1.72 -26.84 35.37
C THR A 557 0.84 -27.97 35.89
N LYS A 558 1.11 -28.46 37.11
CA LYS A 558 0.25 -29.44 37.80
C LYS A 558 -1.20 -28.98 37.98
N HIS A 559 -1.42 -27.66 38.01
CA HIS A 559 -2.73 -27.01 38.14
C HIS A 559 -3.38 -26.67 36.77
N HIS A 560 -2.83 -27.20 35.67
CA HIS A 560 -3.36 -27.03 34.30
C HIS A 560 -3.31 -25.58 33.78
N HIS A 561 -2.48 -24.72 34.36
CA HIS A 561 -2.14 -23.41 33.80
C HIS A 561 -0.94 -23.50 32.85
N LEU A 562 -0.89 -22.63 31.84
CA LEU A 562 0.24 -22.53 30.91
C LEU A 562 1.53 -22.13 31.65
N VAL A 563 2.65 -22.79 31.32
CA VAL A 563 3.96 -22.52 31.93
C VAL A 563 4.65 -21.32 31.28
N PHE A 564 4.50 -21.20 29.97
CA PHE A 564 5.14 -20.18 29.14
C PHE A 564 4.19 -19.01 28.89
N THR A 565 4.26 -18.36 27.73
CA THR A 565 3.44 -17.16 27.49
C THR A 565 1.95 -17.46 27.56
N GLN A 566 1.21 -16.50 28.10
CA GLN A 566 -0.23 -16.58 28.25
C GLN A 566 -0.88 -15.31 27.70
N ALA A 567 -2.08 -15.45 27.15
CA ALA A 567 -2.95 -14.33 26.84
C ALA A 567 -4.20 -14.37 27.73
N LYS A 568 -4.58 -13.22 28.29
CA LYS A 568 -5.85 -13.04 29.01
C LYS A 568 -7.04 -13.18 28.06
N ARG A 569 -8.25 -13.36 28.61
CA ARG A 569 -9.51 -13.49 27.84
C ARG A 569 -9.56 -14.72 26.93
N ARG A 570 -8.89 -15.80 27.32
CA ARG A 570 -8.84 -17.09 26.57
C ARG A 570 -8.48 -16.91 25.08
N GLN A 571 -7.37 -16.21 24.81
CA GLN A 571 -6.85 -15.99 23.46
C GLN A 571 -5.63 -16.88 23.16
N LEU A 572 -5.49 -17.35 21.92
CA LEU A 572 -4.44 -18.31 21.53
C LEU A 572 -3.26 -17.72 20.77
N TYR A 573 -3.37 -16.49 20.26
CA TYR A 573 -2.35 -15.91 19.39
C TYR A 573 -0.96 -15.87 20.03
N VAL A 574 -0.85 -15.51 21.31
CA VAL A 574 0.43 -15.43 22.03
C VAL A 574 1.09 -16.81 22.16
N PRO A 575 0.44 -17.84 22.77
CA PRO A 575 1.06 -19.15 22.92
C PRO A 575 1.30 -19.87 21.58
N LEU A 576 0.44 -19.67 20.57
CA LEU A 576 0.64 -20.22 19.23
C LEU A 576 1.89 -19.64 18.55
N ILE A 577 2.08 -18.32 18.59
CA ILE A 577 3.24 -17.67 17.98
C ILE A 577 4.52 -18.06 18.73
N GLU A 578 4.49 -18.10 20.07
CA GLU A 578 5.63 -18.56 20.86
C GLU A 578 6.01 -20.01 20.51
N LYS A 579 5.01 -20.91 20.40
CA LYS A 579 5.24 -22.31 20.04
C LYS A 579 5.79 -22.46 18.63
N ALA A 580 5.27 -21.72 17.66
CA ALA A 580 5.79 -21.72 16.30
C ALA A 580 7.25 -21.22 16.25
N CYS A 581 7.59 -20.21 17.06
CA CYS A 581 8.98 -19.80 17.25
C CYS A 581 9.82 -20.92 17.88
N ALA A 582 9.34 -21.56 18.95
CA ALA A 582 10.04 -22.65 19.62
C ALA A 582 10.33 -23.82 18.67
N LYS A 583 9.35 -24.20 17.84
CA LYS A 583 9.51 -25.21 16.78
C LYS A 583 10.58 -24.81 15.77
N LEU A 584 10.53 -23.56 15.29
CA LEU A 584 11.51 -23.03 14.33
C LEU A 584 12.94 -23.00 14.87
N PHE A 585 13.12 -22.67 16.14
CA PHE A 585 14.42 -22.64 16.82
C PHE A 585 14.80 -23.98 17.49
N GLY A 586 13.94 -25.00 17.40
CA GLY A 586 14.15 -26.37 17.87
C GLY A 586 13.63 -26.71 19.27
N SER A 587 13.50 -25.74 20.20
CA SER A 587 12.90 -25.95 21.52
C SER A 587 12.48 -24.63 22.20
N TYR A 588 11.66 -24.70 23.26
CA TYR A 588 11.32 -23.52 24.07
C TYR A 588 12.56 -22.91 24.73
N ALA A 589 13.48 -23.72 25.26
CA ALA A 589 14.73 -23.23 25.86
C ALA A 589 15.60 -22.42 24.89
N ALA A 590 15.48 -22.65 23.57
CA ALA A 590 16.19 -21.87 22.55
C ALA A 590 15.69 -20.42 22.41
N LEU A 591 14.48 -20.10 22.92
CA LEU A 591 13.92 -18.74 22.91
C LEU A 591 14.46 -17.86 24.06
N LYS A 592 15.19 -18.43 25.01
CA LYS A 592 15.80 -17.70 26.14
C LYS A 592 16.86 -16.72 25.65
N SER A 593 16.82 -15.48 26.17
CA SER A 593 17.75 -14.38 25.89
C SER A 593 17.76 -13.92 24.42
N GLY A 594 17.41 -12.66 24.17
CA GLY A 594 17.32 -12.11 22.82
C GLY A 594 17.28 -10.60 22.76
N ASN A 595 17.39 -10.07 21.54
CA ASN A 595 17.24 -8.64 21.29
C ASN A 595 15.83 -8.35 20.75
N ILE A 596 15.20 -7.26 21.21
CA ILE A 596 13.89 -6.82 20.71
C ILE A 596 13.88 -6.59 19.20
N ARG A 597 15.01 -6.19 18.61
CA ARG A 597 15.19 -6.08 17.15
C ARG A 597 14.95 -7.40 16.45
N GLU A 598 15.48 -8.49 16.99
CA GLU A 598 15.26 -9.83 16.44
C GLU A 598 13.77 -10.17 16.49
N GLY A 599 13.08 -9.82 17.58
CA GLY A 599 11.65 -10.06 17.75
C GLY A 599 10.80 -9.31 16.73
N LEU A 600 11.07 -8.02 16.55
CA LEU A 600 10.37 -7.20 15.56
C LEU A 600 10.63 -7.71 14.14
N GLN A 601 11.86 -8.07 13.79
CA GLN A 601 12.18 -8.62 12.47
C GLN A 601 11.54 -10.00 12.25
N LEU A 602 11.50 -10.84 13.29
CA LEU A 602 10.89 -12.17 13.24
C LEU A 602 9.38 -12.11 12.97
N LEU A 603 8.68 -11.15 13.58
CA LEU A 603 7.24 -11.01 13.47
C LEU A 603 6.82 -10.16 12.26
N THR A 604 7.57 -9.11 11.92
CA THR A 604 7.17 -8.14 10.89
C THR A 604 7.91 -8.28 9.57
N GLY A 605 9.10 -8.90 9.58
CA GLY A 605 10.01 -8.92 8.44
C GLY A 605 10.59 -7.55 8.05
N ALA A 606 10.23 -6.47 8.76
CA ALA A 606 10.56 -5.09 8.39
C ALA A 606 11.97 -4.67 8.83
N PRO A 607 12.56 -3.66 8.17
CA PRO A 607 13.81 -3.09 8.64
C PRO A 607 13.63 -2.41 10.00
N CYS A 608 14.63 -2.62 10.86
CA CYS A 608 14.66 -2.04 12.19
C CYS A 608 15.93 -1.20 12.36
N ASP A 609 15.74 0.10 12.60
CA ASP A 609 16.80 1.01 12.96
C ASP A 609 17.18 0.80 14.42
N TYR A 610 18.48 0.71 14.67
CA TYR A 610 19.02 0.55 16.02
C TYR A 610 19.89 1.73 16.39
N ILE A 611 19.60 2.28 17.55
CA ILE A 611 20.30 3.41 18.13
C ILE A 611 20.84 2.96 19.49
N ASP A 612 22.16 3.02 19.64
CA ASP A 612 22.81 2.86 20.93
C ASP A 612 22.70 4.18 21.69
N LEU A 613 22.06 4.16 22.85
CA LEU A 613 21.84 5.34 23.68
C LEU A 613 23.05 5.67 24.56
N LYS A 614 23.96 4.71 24.78
CA LYS A 614 25.13 4.91 25.64
C LYS A 614 26.33 5.52 24.91
N SER A 615 26.37 5.44 23.58
CA SER A 615 27.41 6.05 22.75
C SER A 615 27.11 7.50 22.32
N LEU A 616 26.14 8.17 22.96
CA LEU A 616 25.72 9.53 22.63
C LEU A 616 26.53 10.53 23.46
N ASP A 617 27.70 10.95 22.96
CA ASP A 617 28.61 11.83 23.73
C ASP A 617 28.27 13.33 23.64
N THR A 618 27.30 13.76 22.82
CA THR A 618 27.00 15.19 22.60
C THR A 618 25.51 15.54 22.72
N THR A 619 25.21 16.70 23.30
CA THR A 619 23.84 17.24 23.46
C THR A 619 23.10 17.41 22.13
N LEU A 620 23.82 17.64 21.03
CA LEU A 620 23.26 17.72 19.68
C LEU A 620 22.66 16.37 19.23
N ASN A 621 23.25 15.25 19.65
CA ASN A 621 22.74 13.92 19.31
C ASN A 621 21.44 13.59 20.05
N ASP A 622 21.26 14.07 21.28
CA ASP A 622 20.05 13.83 22.08
C ASP A 622 18.80 14.43 21.41
N ASP A 623 18.91 15.65 20.90
CA ASP A 623 17.81 16.32 20.20
C ASP A 623 17.45 15.62 18.88
N ILE A 624 18.45 15.07 18.17
CA ILE A 624 18.23 14.28 16.94
C ILE A 624 17.51 12.97 17.27
N VAL A 625 17.93 12.27 18.34
CA VAL A 625 17.28 11.02 18.77
C VAL A 625 15.84 11.29 19.23
N TRP A 626 15.62 12.37 19.98
CA TRP A 626 14.27 12.79 20.38
C TRP A 626 13.38 13.10 19.17
N ALA A 627 13.87 13.88 18.20
CA ALA A 627 13.12 14.21 16.99
C ALA A 627 12.76 12.96 16.17
N LYS A 628 13.69 12.01 16.05
CA LYS A 628 13.42 10.70 15.41
C LYS A 628 12.35 9.91 16.16
N LEU A 629 12.41 9.89 17.49
CA LEU A 629 11.45 9.19 18.32
C LEU A 629 10.05 9.82 18.23
N LEU A 630 9.95 11.15 18.22
CA LEU A 630 8.71 11.88 18.01
C LEU A 630 8.10 11.57 16.64
N SER A 631 8.90 11.69 15.57
CA SER A 631 8.49 11.37 14.20
C SER A 631 8.03 9.91 14.05
N ALA A 632 8.72 8.97 14.71
CA ALA A 632 8.34 7.56 14.71
C ALA A 632 7.01 7.32 15.43
N CYS A 633 6.78 7.95 16.59
CA CYS A 633 5.53 7.87 17.34
C CYS A 633 4.34 8.47 16.56
N GLU A 634 4.53 9.63 15.92
CA GLU A 634 3.50 10.28 15.08
C GLU A 634 3.15 9.43 13.85
N SER A 635 4.16 8.81 13.24
CA SER A 635 3.99 7.83 12.16
C SER A 635 3.48 6.46 12.65
N LYS A 636 3.17 6.35 13.95
CA LYS A 636 2.67 5.15 14.65
C LYS A 636 3.59 3.92 14.52
N LEU A 637 4.88 4.10 14.23
CA LEU A 637 5.83 3.00 14.04
C LEU A 637 5.97 2.13 15.31
N LEU A 638 6.45 0.90 15.15
CA LEU A 638 6.66 0.00 16.30
C LEU A 638 8.02 0.32 16.93
N ILE A 639 8.01 0.67 18.22
CA ILE A 639 9.21 1.16 18.91
C ILE A 639 9.49 0.30 20.14
N GLY A 640 10.63 -0.37 20.12
CA GLY A 640 11.13 -1.19 21.22
C GLY A 640 12.32 -0.54 21.92
N VAL A 641 12.48 -0.80 23.21
CA VAL A 641 13.65 -0.35 23.98
C VAL A 641 14.14 -1.47 24.89
N SER A 642 15.45 -1.54 25.13
CA SER A 642 16.03 -2.51 26.07
C SER A 642 16.74 -1.79 27.21
N SER A 643 16.57 -2.31 28.42
CA SER A 643 17.34 -1.91 29.60
C SER A 643 18.62 -2.74 29.71
N GLY A 644 19.60 -2.20 30.43
CA GLY A 644 20.87 -2.89 30.71
C GLY A 644 22.04 -2.32 29.93
N GLY A 645 23.07 -1.89 30.65
CA GLY A 645 24.29 -1.27 30.12
C GLY A 645 25.32 -1.03 31.23
N THR A 646 26.53 -0.66 30.86
CA THR A 646 27.61 -0.34 31.80
C THR A 646 27.32 0.99 32.51
N GLY A 647 27.11 0.98 33.83
CA GLY A 647 26.97 2.21 34.63
C GLY A 647 25.90 2.19 35.72
N VAL A 648 24.90 1.30 35.64
CA VAL A 648 23.80 1.21 36.64
C VAL A 648 23.80 -0.16 37.30
N SER A 649 23.84 -0.20 38.63
CA SER A 649 23.88 -1.47 39.39
C SER A 649 22.51 -2.17 39.41
N SER A 650 22.49 -3.51 39.44
CA SER A 650 21.24 -4.28 39.57
C SER A 650 20.41 -3.91 40.81
N LYS A 651 21.06 -3.42 41.88
CA LYS A 651 20.38 -2.95 43.09
C LYS A 651 19.62 -1.64 42.87
N GLU A 652 20.14 -0.76 42.01
CA GLU A 652 19.48 0.51 41.68
C GLU A 652 18.22 0.27 40.83
N TYR A 653 18.31 -0.62 39.84
CA TYR A 653 17.15 -1.08 39.06
C TYR A 653 16.03 -1.63 39.96
N ALA A 654 16.38 -2.43 40.97
CA ALA A 654 15.43 -2.99 41.93
C ALA A 654 14.73 -1.92 42.78
N ARG A 655 15.42 -0.86 43.21
CA ARG A 655 14.80 0.25 43.97
C ARG A 655 13.73 0.97 43.16
N VAL A 656 13.98 1.12 41.87
CA VAL A 656 13.15 1.90 40.95
C VAL A 656 12.08 1.03 40.28
N HIS A 657 12.10 -0.29 40.52
CA HIS A 657 11.16 -1.26 39.97
C HIS A 657 11.19 -1.34 38.43
N ILE A 658 12.38 -1.20 37.83
CA ILE A 658 12.63 -1.46 36.40
C ILE A 658 13.48 -2.73 36.30
N HIS A 659 13.05 -3.70 35.51
CA HIS A 659 13.82 -4.92 35.29
C HIS A 659 15.11 -4.64 34.49
N ASN A 660 16.24 -5.16 34.99
CA ASN A 660 17.53 -5.10 34.31
C ASN A 660 17.62 -6.17 33.20
N ASN A 661 18.33 -5.88 32.11
CA ASN A 661 18.46 -6.75 30.93
C ASN A 661 17.11 -7.24 30.40
N HIS A 662 16.15 -6.32 30.30
CA HIS A 662 14.78 -6.59 29.91
C HIS A 662 14.34 -5.72 28.73
N ALA A 663 13.39 -6.24 27.94
CA ALA A 663 12.85 -5.57 26.77
C ALA A 663 11.50 -4.92 27.09
N PHE A 664 11.32 -3.67 26.66
CA PHE A 664 10.14 -2.86 26.90
C PHE A 664 9.60 -2.30 25.58
N SER A 665 8.33 -1.88 25.60
CA SER A 665 7.67 -1.24 24.46
C SER A 665 7.50 0.26 24.73
N ILE A 666 7.76 1.10 23.74
CA ILE A 666 7.44 2.53 23.81
C ILE A 666 6.09 2.75 23.14
N LEU A 667 5.15 3.32 23.88
CA LEU A 667 3.77 3.51 23.42
C LEU A 667 3.53 4.93 22.89
N ALA A 668 4.14 5.93 23.54
CA ALA A 668 3.98 7.33 23.17
C ALA A 668 5.14 8.18 23.72
N VAL A 669 5.31 9.36 23.15
CA VAL A 669 6.18 10.41 23.68
C VAL A 669 5.43 11.74 23.71
N HIS A 670 5.76 12.59 24.68
CA HIS A 670 5.14 13.90 24.80
C HIS A 670 6.14 14.92 25.36
N ALA A 671 6.03 16.17 24.91
CA ALA A 671 6.84 17.28 25.40
C ALA A 671 5.92 18.40 25.91
N LEU A 672 6.11 18.81 27.18
CA LEU A 672 5.34 19.88 27.81
C LEU A 672 6.19 21.16 27.85
N GLY A 673 6.23 21.88 26.74
CA GLY A 673 6.94 23.17 26.65
C GLY A 673 8.46 23.04 26.52
N SER A 674 9.21 23.29 27.61
CA SER A 674 10.68 23.39 27.59
C SER A 674 11.40 22.05 27.31
N LYS A 675 12.68 22.10 26.90
CA LYS A 675 13.50 20.90 26.63
C LYS A 675 13.63 19.95 27.83
N SER A 676 13.50 20.44 29.06
CA SER A 676 13.57 19.64 30.29
C SER A 676 12.28 18.87 30.61
N SER A 677 11.20 19.10 29.86
CA SER A 677 9.86 18.54 30.13
C SER A 677 9.45 17.53 29.05
N ARG A 678 10.37 16.62 28.70
CA ARG A 678 10.16 15.53 27.73
C ARG A 678 9.88 14.23 28.48
N PHE A 679 8.80 13.55 28.11
CA PHE A 679 8.32 12.32 28.76
C PHE A 679 8.09 11.20 27.75
N VAL A 680 8.44 9.98 28.14
CA VAL A 680 8.26 8.76 27.35
C VAL A 680 7.33 7.81 28.11
N LEU A 681 6.32 7.29 27.42
CA LEU A 681 5.43 6.26 27.95
C LEU A 681 6.01 4.88 27.59
N VAL A 682 6.50 4.18 28.59
CA VAL A 682 7.13 2.85 28.47
C VAL A 682 6.22 1.80 29.07
N ARG A 683 6.22 0.60 28.49
CA ARG A 683 5.46 -0.55 28.98
C ARG A 683 6.35 -1.75 29.24
N ASP A 684 6.16 -2.33 30.41
CA ASP A 684 6.75 -3.59 30.86
C ASP A 684 5.82 -4.79 30.52
N PRO A 685 6.31 -5.79 29.78
CA PRO A 685 5.61 -7.04 29.53
C PRO A 685 5.18 -7.83 30.78
N HIS A 686 5.86 -7.67 31.92
CA HIS A 686 5.56 -8.41 33.16
C HIS A 686 4.36 -7.86 33.94
N SER A 687 3.60 -6.90 33.39
CA SER A 687 2.31 -6.39 33.89
C SER A 687 2.27 -5.77 35.30
N HIS A 688 3.38 -5.79 36.05
CA HIS A 688 3.50 -5.31 37.45
C HIS A 688 4.56 -4.22 37.67
N SER A 689 4.73 -3.28 36.73
CA SER A 689 5.66 -2.15 36.93
C SER A 689 5.06 -1.09 37.85
N ASN A 690 5.54 -0.98 39.09
CA ASN A 690 5.17 0.06 40.06
C ASN A 690 6.10 1.29 40.01
N TYR A 691 6.67 1.58 38.84
CA TYR A 691 7.55 2.73 38.66
C TYR A 691 6.84 4.03 39.07
N ARG A 692 7.42 4.75 40.03
CA ARG A 692 7.01 6.10 40.42
C ARG A 692 8.25 6.98 40.45
N GLU A 693 8.16 8.12 39.79
CA GLU A 693 9.19 9.14 39.75
C GLU A 693 8.73 10.35 40.56
N GLU A 694 9.50 10.75 41.58
CA GLU A 694 9.17 11.89 42.46
C GLU A 694 9.15 13.24 41.71
N SER A 695 9.96 13.38 40.65
CA SER A 695 10.02 14.57 39.80
C SER A 695 8.78 14.79 38.93
N VAL A 696 7.89 13.79 38.80
CA VAL A 696 6.65 13.93 38.03
C VAL A 696 5.49 14.20 38.99
N THR A 697 5.15 15.47 39.16
CA THR A 697 4.04 15.89 40.02
C THR A 697 2.70 15.30 39.54
N GLU A 698 1.75 15.10 40.45
CA GLU A 698 0.44 14.54 40.10
C GLU A 698 -0.34 15.41 39.09
N SER A 699 -0.09 16.72 39.08
CA SER A 699 -0.62 17.66 38.08
C SER A 699 -0.13 17.35 36.65
N VAL A 700 1.18 17.08 36.49
CA VAL A 700 1.80 16.70 35.21
C VAL A 700 1.27 15.34 34.75
N LEU A 701 1.16 14.36 35.66
CA LEU A 701 0.55 13.07 35.34
C LEU A 701 -0.91 13.20 34.90
N LYS A 702 -1.69 14.11 35.52
CA LYS A 702 -3.06 14.39 35.09
C LYS A 702 -3.09 14.95 33.67
N GLN A 703 -2.24 15.91 33.33
CA GLN A 703 -2.12 16.45 31.97
C GLN A 703 -1.72 15.36 30.95
N LEU A 704 -0.70 14.55 31.25
CA LEU A 704 -0.28 13.46 30.36
C LEU A 704 -1.36 12.38 30.20
N ARG A 705 -2.16 12.10 31.25
CA ARG A 705 -3.30 11.18 31.20
C ARG A 705 -4.50 11.76 30.42
N LEU A 706 -4.69 13.07 30.45
CA LEU A 706 -5.69 13.78 29.64
C LEU A 706 -5.36 13.74 28.14
N VAL A 707 -4.07 13.82 27.79
CA VAL A 707 -3.61 13.74 26.40
C VAL A 707 -3.69 12.31 25.83
N ASN A 708 -3.50 11.28 26.66
CA ASN A 708 -3.60 9.87 26.25
C ASN A 708 -4.62 9.08 27.11
N PRO A 709 -5.93 9.38 27.00
CA PRO A 709 -6.96 8.74 27.82
C PRO A 709 -7.19 7.26 27.45
N ALA A 710 -6.89 6.88 26.20
CA ALA A 710 -7.12 5.54 25.66
C ALA A 710 -6.08 4.47 26.06
N ARG A 711 -4.97 4.86 26.72
CA ARG A 711 -3.84 3.95 27.00
C ARG A 711 -3.64 3.66 28.49
N ARG A 712 -4.72 3.34 29.21
CA ARG A 712 -4.65 2.69 30.54
C ARG A 712 -4.28 1.22 30.40
N SER A 713 -3.07 0.93 29.90
CA SER A 713 -2.58 -0.45 29.82
C SER A 713 -1.88 -0.85 31.12
N THR A 714 -2.27 -1.98 31.69
CA THR A 714 -1.55 -2.63 32.81
C THR A 714 -0.05 -2.75 32.50
N GLY A 715 0.80 -2.25 33.39
CA GLY A 715 2.26 -2.28 33.25
C GLY A 715 2.88 -1.14 32.42
N ALA A 716 2.16 -0.05 32.14
CA ALA A 716 2.72 1.15 31.50
C ALA A 716 2.97 2.30 32.48
N PHE A 717 4.09 2.99 32.32
CA PHE A 717 4.51 4.11 33.16
C PHE A 717 5.19 5.21 32.34
N TRP A 718 5.09 6.45 32.83
CA TRP A 718 5.78 7.60 32.25
C TRP A 718 7.14 7.77 32.92
N ILE A 719 8.16 8.09 32.12
CA ILE A 719 9.53 8.39 32.58
C ILE A 719 10.04 9.67 31.90
N SER A 720 10.77 10.50 32.64
CA SER A 720 11.43 11.69 32.10
C SER A 720 12.59 11.33 31.15
N TRP A 721 12.82 12.15 30.12
CA TRP A 721 13.86 11.92 29.12
C TRP A 721 15.28 11.72 29.69
N PRO A 722 15.76 12.52 30.67
CA PRO A 722 17.07 12.29 31.26
C PRO A 722 17.18 10.94 31.97
N ARG A 723 16.13 10.51 32.69
CA ARG A 723 16.12 9.20 33.35
C ARG A 723 15.97 8.06 32.36
N PHE A 724 15.27 8.29 31.26
CA PHE A 724 15.19 7.34 30.17
C PHE A 724 16.59 7.03 29.60
N LEU A 725 17.40 8.04 29.31
CA LEU A 725 18.78 7.85 28.85
C LEU A 725 19.70 7.17 29.90
N HIS A 726 19.41 7.37 31.19
CA HIS A 726 20.14 6.71 32.28
C HIS A 726 19.87 5.20 32.36
N TYR A 727 18.60 4.78 32.34
CA TYR A 727 18.23 3.36 32.54
C TYR A 727 18.18 2.51 31.27
N PHE A 728 17.93 3.11 30.11
CA PHE A 728 17.83 2.38 28.84
C PHE A 728 19.13 2.46 28.05
N SER A 729 19.47 1.39 27.33
CA SER A 729 20.74 1.29 26.60
C SER A 729 20.57 1.30 25.09
N SER A 730 19.48 0.74 24.58
CA SER A 730 19.27 0.65 23.13
C SER A 730 17.82 0.87 22.74
N LEU A 731 17.63 1.61 21.66
CA LEU A 731 16.35 1.95 21.07
C LEU A 731 16.26 1.30 19.68
N VAL A 732 15.11 0.70 19.39
CA VAL A 732 14.82 0.03 18.12
C VAL A 732 13.54 0.57 17.51
N ILE A 733 13.62 1.08 16.28
CA ILE A 733 12.47 1.62 15.55
C ILE A 733 12.25 0.74 14.31
N SER A 734 11.09 0.09 14.23
CA SER A 734 10.71 -0.69 13.05
C SER A 734 9.98 0.20 12.04
N THR A 735 10.45 0.19 10.81
CA THR A 735 9.88 0.97 9.69
C THR A 735 8.69 0.28 9.02
N TYR A 736 8.07 -0.70 9.68
CA TYR A 736 6.91 -1.41 9.13
C TYR A 736 5.74 -0.45 8.87
N ASN A 737 5.51 -0.11 7.61
CA ASN A 737 4.45 0.80 7.20
C ASN A 737 3.34 0.15 6.34
N GLY A 738 3.33 -1.18 6.19
CA GLY A 738 2.33 -1.91 5.39
C GLY A 738 2.43 -1.71 3.87
N ASP A 739 2.99 -0.59 3.41
CA ASP A 739 2.98 -0.15 2.01
C ASP A 739 4.37 -0.23 1.32
N LEU A 740 5.38 -0.81 1.97
CA LEU A 740 6.72 -0.97 1.39
C LEU A 740 6.83 -2.26 0.58
N PHE A 741 7.40 -2.17 -0.62
CA PHE A 741 7.77 -3.33 -1.42
C PHE A 741 9.05 -3.96 -0.88
N ASP A 742 9.13 -5.29 -0.82
CA ASP A 742 10.31 -6.01 -0.40
C ASP A 742 10.80 -7.04 -1.44
N ILE A 743 12.13 -7.14 -1.56
CA ILE A 743 12.84 -8.18 -2.31
C ILE A 743 13.67 -8.96 -1.30
N ARG A 744 13.57 -10.29 -1.33
CA ARG A 744 14.30 -11.19 -0.41
C ARG A 744 14.97 -12.29 -1.23
N GLU A 745 16.29 -12.28 -1.28
CA GLU A 745 17.07 -13.29 -2.00
C GLU A 745 18.02 -14.04 -1.08
N GLN A 746 18.06 -15.35 -1.23
CA GLN A 746 19.06 -16.20 -0.58
C GLN A 746 20.37 -16.16 -1.37
N CYS A 747 21.46 -15.87 -0.67
CA CYS A 747 22.75 -15.55 -1.24
C CYS A 747 23.87 -16.24 -0.44
N LYS A 748 25.07 -16.31 -1.02
CA LYS A 748 26.27 -16.85 -0.35
C LYS A 748 27.44 -15.88 -0.48
N PHE A 749 28.18 -15.67 0.60
CA PHE A 749 29.40 -14.88 0.56
C PHE A 749 30.50 -15.60 -0.24
N THR A 750 31.33 -14.86 -0.97
CA THR A 750 32.46 -15.40 -1.75
C THR A 750 33.56 -15.99 -0.85
N ARG A 751 34.34 -16.96 -1.34
CA ARG A 751 35.38 -17.66 -0.54
C ARG A 751 36.73 -16.95 -0.55
N SER A 752 37.03 -16.26 -1.63
CA SER A 752 38.31 -15.60 -1.83
C SER A 752 38.10 -14.31 -2.60
N SER A 753 39.07 -13.43 -2.48
CA SER A 753 39.21 -12.26 -3.30
C SER A 753 39.39 -12.56 -4.80
N THR A 754 39.87 -13.76 -5.15
CA THR A 754 40.18 -14.19 -6.53
C THR A 754 38.99 -14.84 -7.24
N GLU A 755 37.95 -15.22 -6.50
CA GLU A 755 36.73 -15.78 -7.07
C GLU A 755 35.89 -14.70 -7.75
N ASN A 756 35.12 -15.10 -8.76
CA ASN A 756 34.12 -14.23 -9.36
C ASN A 756 33.10 -13.80 -8.31
N VAL A 757 32.82 -12.50 -8.26
CA VAL A 757 31.92 -11.88 -7.29
C VAL A 757 30.52 -11.77 -7.89
N THR A 758 29.52 -12.25 -7.14
CA THR A 758 28.12 -12.05 -7.50
C THR A 758 27.70 -10.62 -7.16
N THR A 759 27.24 -9.91 -8.17
CA THR A 759 26.80 -8.52 -8.11
C THR A 759 25.30 -8.43 -8.32
N TYR A 760 24.62 -7.57 -7.56
CA TYR A 760 23.16 -7.45 -7.54
C TYR A 760 22.76 -6.09 -8.11
N HIS A 761 22.17 -6.10 -9.30
CA HIS A 761 21.83 -4.89 -10.05
C HIS A 761 20.34 -4.60 -9.91
N PHE A 762 19.98 -3.37 -9.55
CA PHE A 762 18.59 -2.92 -9.51
C PHE A 762 18.43 -1.51 -10.04
N HIS A 763 17.25 -1.20 -10.59
CA HIS A 763 16.93 0.11 -11.15
C HIS A 763 15.93 0.83 -10.26
N VAL A 764 16.28 2.06 -9.85
CA VAL A 764 15.43 2.95 -9.08
C VAL A 764 14.82 3.97 -10.07
N PRO A 765 13.52 3.93 -10.38
CA PRO A 765 12.93 4.75 -11.44
C PRO A 765 12.74 6.23 -11.06
N LYS A 766 12.60 6.51 -9.77
CA LYS A 766 12.42 7.86 -9.21
C LYS A 766 13.10 7.92 -7.85
N THR A 767 13.50 9.11 -7.40
CA THR A 767 14.08 9.28 -6.07
C THR A 767 13.16 8.66 -5.02
N SER A 768 13.64 7.60 -4.38
CA SER A 768 12.81 6.72 -3.54
C SER A 768 13.58 6.32 -2.30
N PHE A 769 12.85 6.12 -1.21
CA PHE A 769 13.42 5.58 0.01
C PHE A 769 13.71 4.09 -0.19
N VAL A 770 14.93 3.68 0.13
CA VAL A 770 15.41 2.30 0.00
C VAL A 770 16.11 1.90 1.30
N ASN A 771 15.77 0.73 1.81
CA ASN A 771 16.46 0.09 2.91
C ASN A 771 17.08 -1.23 2.42
N ILE A 772 18.38 -1.37 2.58
CA ILE A 772 19.13 -2.57 2.18
C ILE A 772 19.63 -3.24 3.45
N SER A 773 19.34 -4.53 3.61
CA SER A 773 19.72 -5.33 4.76
C SER A 773 20.34 -6.66 4.31
N LEU A 774 21.46 -7.03 4.93
CA LEU A 774 22.08 -8.35 4.83
C LEU A 774 21.81 -9.10 6.14
N VAL A 775 21.20 -10.28 6.02
CA VAL A 775 20.78 -11.11 7.14
C VAL A 775 21.51 -12.44 7.09
N HIS A 776 22.47 -12.65 7.96
CA HIS A 776 23.22 -13.91 7.98
C HIS A 776 22.40 -15.07 8.57
N HIS A 777 22.55 -16.26 7.99
CA HIS A 777 21.84 -17.47 8.45
C HIS A 777 22.58 -18.10 9.61
N ARG A 778 22.07 -17.90 10.83
CA ARG A 778 22.61 -18.53 12.03
C ARG A 778 22.35 -20.05 12.04
N ARG A 779 23.31 -20.83 12.55
CA ARG A 779 23.12 -22.25 12.90
C ARG A 779 22.54 -22.42 14.31
N ASP A 780 22.98 -21.59 15.26
CA ASP A 780 22.47 -21.55 16.65
C ASP A 780 22.29 -20.09 17.06
N ARG A 781 21.26 -19.83 17.87
CA ARG A 781 20.92 -18.52 18.41
C ARG A 781 21.82 -18.11 19.58
N LYS A 782 22.39 -19.08 20.32
CA LYS A 782 23.22 -18.79 21.52
C LYS A 782 24.62 -18.29 21.20
N THR A 783 25.14 -18.60 20.01
CA THR A 783 26.45 -18.12 19.57
C THR A 783 26.34 -16.73 18.95
N LEU A 784 26.80 -15.70 19.67
CA LEU A 784 26.92 -14.35 19.11
C LEU A 784 27.95 -14.39 17.98
N SER A 785 27.55 -14.10 16.74
CA SER A 785 28.49 -14.16 15.63
C SER A 785 29.47 -13.00 15.72
N SER A 786 30.76 -13.32 15.61
CA SER A 786 31.85 -12.34 15.70
C SER A 786 32.23 -11.77 14.34
N HIS A 787 31.48 -12.12 13.28
CA HIS A 787 31.81 -11.86 11.88
C HIS A 787 31.39 -10.45 11.46
N THR A 788 32.11 -9.91 10.48
CA THR A 788 31.85 -8.59 9.91
C THR A 788 31.27 -8.74 8.51
N GLN A 789 30.13 -8.10 8.28
CA GLN A 789 29.44 -8.09 7.00
C GLN A 789 29.46 -6.69 6.42
N ALA A 790 29.84 -6.58 5.15
CA ALA A 790 29.90 -5.33 4.44
C ALA A 790 29.23 -5.42 3.07
N PHE A 791 28.82 -4.26 2.55
CA PHE A 791 28.48 -4.14 1.15
C PHE A 791 28.91 -2.80 0.58
N VAL A 792 29.14 -2.80 -0.72
CA VAL A 792 29.33 -1.60 -1.51
C VAL A 792 28.13 -1.41 -2.43
N LEU A 793 27.54 -0.23 -2.41
CA LEU A 793 26.53 0.19 -3.37
C LEU A 793 27.13 1.22 -4.31
N CYS A 794 27.04 1.01 -5.62
CA CYS A 794 27.56 1.90 -6.65
C CYS A 794 26.46 2.28 -7.65
N ASP A 795 26.40 3.54 -8.05
CA ASP A 795 25.54 4.03 -9.14
C ASP A 795 26.19 3.75 -10.52
N ILE A 796 25.40 3.22 -11.46
CA ILE A 796 25.78 2.71 -12.78
C ILE A 796 25.50 3.69 -13.91
N ASP A 797 24.68 4.73 -13.72
CA ASP A 797 24.19 5.59 -14.82
C ASP A 797 25.29 6.32 -15.62
N LYS A 798 26.56 6.09 -15.28
CA LYS A 798 27.75 6.54 -16.01
C LYS A 798 28.82 5.46 -16.19
N LEU A 799 28.42 4.19 -16.38
CA LEU A 799 29.29 3.15 -16.93
C LEU A 799 29.41 3.38 -18.44
N THR A 800 30.53 3.96 -18.86
CA THR A 800 30.97 3.94 -20.25
C THR A 800 31.08 2.49 -20.75
N SER A 801 31.08 2.27 -22.06
CA SER A 801 31.13 0.95 -22.72
C SER A 801 32.32 0.06 -22.33
N THR A 802 33.30 0.61 -21.64
CA THR A 802 34.40 -0.08 -20.96
C THR A 802 33.92 -0.45 -19.55
N ASN A 803 34.14 -1.67 -19.04
CA ASN A 803 33.82 -2.11 -17.65
C ASN A 803 34.57 -1.31 -16.53
N THR A 804 34.71 0.00 -16.67
CA THR A 804 35.36 0.97 -15.81
C THR A 804 34.28 1.71 -15.04
N ILE A 805 34.37 1.64 -13.71
CA ILE A 805 33.44 2.30 -12.79
C ILE A 805 33.63 3.82 -12.92
N GLY A 806 32.61 4.52 -13.36
CA GLY A 806 32.59 5.99 -13.41
C GLY A 806 32.68 6.64 -12.02
N LYS A 807 32.98 7.94 -12.00
CA LYS A 807 33.35 8.79 -10.85
C LYS A 807 32.24 9.05 -9.78
N TYR A 808 31.30 8.13 -9.52
CA TYR A 808 30.01 8.45 -8.88
C TYR A 808 29.68 7.65 -7.60
N GLU A 809 28.63 8.10 -6.88
CA GLU A 809 28.35 7.86 -5.45
C GLU A 809 28.43 6.39 -5.01
N SER A 810 29.55 6.02 -4.38
CA SER A 810 29.74 4.74 -3.69
C SER A 810 29.36 4.87 -2.21
N ILE A 811 28.43 4.04 -1.76
CA ILE A 811 28.05 3.90 -0.35
C ILE A 811 28.74 2.65 0.19
N PHE A 812 29.63 2.84 1.16
CA PHE A 812 30.33 1.77 1.85
C PHE A 812 29.77 1.58 3.25
N ILE A 813 29.26 0.39 3.54
CA ILE A 813 28.69 0.09 4.85
C ILE A 813 29.24 -1.21 5.36
N CYS A 814 29.73 -1.14 6.58
CA CYS A 814 30.35 -2.24 7.26
C CYS A 814 29.89 -2.24 8.71
N LYS A 815 29.26 -3.34 9.14
CA LYS A 815 28.85 -3.54 10.54
C LYS A 815 29.24 -4.94 11.00
N ARG A 816 29.46 -5.04 12.31
CA ARG A 816 29.75 -6.30 12.98
C ARG A 816 28.47 -6.94 13.49
N GLY A 817 28.36 -8.26 13.33
CA GLY A 817 27.22 -9.07 13.77
C GLY A 817 26.41 -9.64 12.61
N ASP A 818 25.24 -10.18 12.93
CA ASP A 818 24.42 -10.94 11.97
C ASP A 818 23.61 -10.09 11.00
N PHE A 819 23.52 -8.79 11.27
CA PHE A 819 22.70 -7.86 10.51
C PHE A 819 23.51 -6.62 10.13
N THR A 820 23.69 -6.41 8.83
CA THR A 820 24.17 -5.15 8.27
C THR A 820 23.04 -4.49 7.53
N TYR A 821 22.76 -3.22 7.81
CA TYR A 821 21.67 -2.51 7.15
C TYR A 821 22.02 -1.06 6.84
N TRP A 822 21.33 -0.52 5.85
CA TRP A 822 21.35 0.86 5.43
C TRP A 822 19.95 1.33 5.10
N THR A 823 19.70 2.60 5.34
CA THR A 823 18.46 3.29 4.99
C THR A 823 18.84 4.64 4.41
N GLY A 824 18.22 5.00 3.29
CA GLY A 824 18.37 6.31 2.70
C GLY A 824 17.54 6.48 1.43
N SER A 825 17.52 7.71 0.92
CA SER A 825 16.89 8.00 -0.36
C SER A 825 17.90 7.82 -1.48
N LEU A 826 17.64 6.90 -2.39
CA LEU A 826 18.39 6.74 -3.64
C LEU A 826 17.75 7.60 -4.72
N ARG A 827 18.57 8.20 -5.59
CA ARG A 827 18.09 8.97 -6.75
C ARG A 827 17.60 8.00 -7.84
N ALA A 828 16.98 8.55 -8.87
CA ALA A 828 16.66 7.76 -10.05
C ALA A 828 17.98 7.32 -10.72
N GLY A 829 18.12 6.01 -10.99
CA GLY A 829 19.29 5.45 -11.67
C GLY A 829 19.45 3.95 -11.44
N HIS A 830 20.45 3.37 -12.11
CA HIS A 830 20.84 1.97 -11.97
C HIS A 830 21.88 1.80 -10.85
N TYR A 831 21.71 0.82 -9.97
CA TYR A 831 22.62 0.58 -8.85
C TYR A 831 23.16 -0.86 -8.84
N VAL A 832 24.46 -1.03 -8.55
CA VAL A 832 25.07 -2.33 -8.21
C VAL A 832 25.29 -2.40 -6.72
N LEU A 833 24.79 -3.46 -6.10
CA LEU A 833 25.10 -3.86 -4.75
C LEU A 833 26.05 -5.06 -4.76
N ILE A 834 27.12 -4.98 -3.97
CA ILE A 834 28.12 -6.04 -3.82
C ILE A 834 28.29 -6.37 -2.34
N PRO A 835 27.63 -7.43 -1.84
CA PRO A 835 27.84 -7.90 -0.47
C PRO A 835 29.11 -8.74 -0.39
N PHE A 836 29.91 -8.52 0.67
CA PHE A 836 31.11 -9.29 0.94
C PHE A 836 31.38 -9.38 2.45
N SER A 837 32.16 -10.38 2.85
CA SER A 837 32.58 -10.55 4.25
C SER A 837 33.94 -11.23 4.29
N ILE A 838 34.87 -10.58 4.97
CA ILE A 838 36.26 -11.03 5.11
C ILE A 838 36.36 -12.19 6.08
N SER A 839 35.44 -12.25 7.04
CA SER A 839 35.44 -13.26 8.09
C SER A 839 35.25 -14.68 7.56
N PHE A 840 34.71 -14.81 6.34
CA PHE A 840 34.47 -16.08 5.66
C PHE A 840 35.48 -16.37 4.54
N TRP A 841 36.46 -15.50 4.31
CA TRP A 841 37.51 -15.79 3.34
C TRP A 841 38.41 -16.91 3.82
N HIS A 842 38.84 -17.76 2.88
CA HIS A 842 39.74 -18.89 3.12
C HIS A 842 39.21 -19.94 4.13
N LYS A 843 37.90 -19.94 4.42
CA LYS A 843 37.24 -20.90 5.33
C LYS A 843 36.21 -21.77 4.60
N ASP A 844 36.49 -23.08 4.50
CA ASP A 844 35.59 -24.01 3.80
C ASP A 844 34.42 -24.55 4.64
N LYS A 845 34.52 -24.53 5.98
CA LYS A 845 33.58 -25.23 6.88
C LYS A 845 32.48 -24.35 7.50
N GLU A 846 32.58 -23.03 7.40
CA GLU A 846 31.61 -22.11 8.00
C GLU A 846 30.39 -21.88 7.10
N ASN A 847 29.22 -21.65 7.71
CA ASN A 847 28.02 -21.29 6.97
C ASN A 847 28.23 -19.90 6.35
N ARG A 848 28.06 -19.77 5.04
CA ARG A 848 28.23 -18.50 4.30
C ARG A 848 26.91 -17.95 3.77
N ASP A 849 25.81 -18.60 4.13
CA ASP A 849 24.49 -18.26 3.63
C ASP A 849 24.00 -16.98 4.31
N PHE A 850 23.46 -16.07 3.51
CA PHE A 850 22.81 -14.85 3.97
C PHE A 850 21.59 -14.55 3.10
N THR A 851 20.69 -13.71 3.58
CA THR A 851 19.58 -13.20 2.80
C THR A 851 19.76 -11.71 2.57
N LEU A 852 19.77 -11.32 1.29
CA LEU A 852 19.69 -9.94 0.87
C LEU A 852 18.23 -9.51 0.91
N VAL A 853 17.93 -8.50 1.71
CA VAL A 853 16.59 -7.92 1.85
C VAL A 853 16.63 -6.45 1.43
N ILE A 854 15.87 -6.08 0.40
CA ILE A 854 15.74 -4.69 -0.05
C ILE A 854 14.28 -4.28 0.13
N HIS A 855 14.02 -3.29 0.98
CA HIS A 855 12.72 -2.65 1.09
C HIS A 855 12.74 -1.31 0.34
N SER A 856 11.68 -0.99 -0.39
CA SER A 856 11.58 0.27 -1.12
C SER A 856 10.15 0.79 -1.17
N SER A 857 10.01 2.11 -1.23
CA SER A 857 8.74 2.79 -1.51
C SER A 857 8.25 2.58 -2.95
N VAL A 858 9.08 2.02 -3.82
CA VAL A 858 8.73 1.68 -5.21
C VAL A 858 9.08 0.23 -5.50
N GLN A 859 8.39 -0.38 -6.45
CA GLN A 859 8.74 -1.72 -6.89
C GLN A 859 10.10 -1.68 -7.60
N LEU A 860 11.06 -2.43 -7.06
CA LEU A 860 12.39 -2.62 -7.64
C LEU A 860 12.47 -4.00 -8.31
N HIS A 861 13.39 -4.12 -9.26
CA HIS A 861 13.74 -5.39 -9.90
C HIS A 861 15.21 -5.68 -9.63
N LEU A 862 15.53 -6.87 -9.11
CA LEU A 862 16.88 -7.30 -8.80
C LEU A 862 17.38 -8.29 -9.85
N THR A 863 18.59 -8.09 -10.36
CA THR A 863 19.25 -9.00 -11.31
C THR A 863 20.64 -9.38 -10.81
N MET A 864 20.96 -10.67 -10.83
CA MET A 864 22.26 -11.18 -10.37
C MET A 864 23.20 -11.36 -11.56
N LYS A 865 24.43 -10.86 -11.45
CA LYS A 865 25.48 -11.02 -12.47
C LYS A 865 26.79 -11.40 -11.79
N ASN A 866 27.49 -12.40 -12.32
CA ASN A 866 28.85 -12.71 -11.88
C ASN A 866 29.85 -11.79 -12.60
N LYS A 867 30.71 -11.13 -11.84
CA LYS A 867 31.77 -10.24 -12.33
C LYS A 867 33.13 -10.76 -11.86
N PRO A 868 34.21 -10.47 -12.58
CA PRO A 868 35.55 -10.85 -12.14
C PRO A 868 35.88 -10.21 -10.79
N ALA A 869 36.72 -10.90 -10.01
CA ALA A 869 37.29 -10.44 -8.74
C ALA A 869 37.73 -8.96 -8.72
N THR A 870 38.36 -8.52 -9.82
CA THR A 870 38.86 -7.16 -10.01
C THR A 870 37.79 -6.08 -9.85
N PHE A 871 36.52 -6.42 -10.13
CA PHE A 871 35.39 -5.50 -10.01
C PHE A 871 35.11 -5.08 -8.56
N LEU A 872 35.23 -6.01 -7.61
CA LEU A 872 35.09 -5.68 -6.17
C LEU A 872 36.23 -4.75 -5.73
N THR A 873 37.46 -5.02 -6.18
CA THR A 873 38.62 -4.16 -5.90
C THR A 873 38.38 -2.73 -6.38
N ASP A 874 37.89 -2.56 -7.61
CA ASP A 874 37.60 -1.24 -8.17
C ASP A 874 36.50 -0.51 -7.39
N CYS A 875 35.43 -1.22 -7.01
CA CYS A 875 34.35 -0.68 -6.18
C CYS A 875 34.88 -0.21 -4.82
N LEU A 876 35.75 -1.01 -4.18
CA LEU A 876 36.36 -0.68 -2.90
C LEU A 876 37.26 0.56 -3.02
N ILE A 877 38.11 0.64 -4.06
CA ILE A 877 38.96 1.81 -4.30
C ILE A 877 38.11 3.08 -4.42
N SER A 878 37.08 3.09 -5.27
CA SER A 878 36.20 4.25 -5.43
C SER A 878 35.44 4.59 -4.14
N ALA A 879 35.07 3.61 -3.33
CA ALA A 879 34.36 3.81 -2.08
C ALA A 879 35.24 4.38 -0.97
N VAL A 880 36.48 3.92 -0.87
CA VAL A 880 37.44 4.36 0.14
C VAL A 880 37.94 5.77 -0.17
N ILE A 881 38.28 6.08 -1.43
CA ILE A 881 38.79 7.42 -1.81
C ILE A 881 37.82 8.54 -1.39
N LYS A 882 36.51 8.30 -1.45
CA LYS A 882 35.49 9.29 -1.06
C LYS A 882 35.41 9.53 0.46
N ASN A 883 35.64 8.50 1.27
CA ASN A 883 35.30 8.46 2.70
C ASN A 883 36.50 8.26 3.64
N SER A 884 37.73 8.34 3.13
CA SER A 884 38.97 8.02 3.87
C SER A 884 39.75 9.24 4.29
N ARG A 885 40.64 9.04 5.27
CA ARG A 885 41.73 9.97 5.56
C ARG A 885 42.81 9.79 4.50
N ARG A 886 43.23 10.89 3.89
CA ARG A 886 44.32 10.94 2.91
C ARG A 886 45.59 11.40 3.61
N LYS A 887 46.67 10.62 3.51
CA LYS A 887 48.02 11.04 3.89
C LYS A 887 48.89 11.01 2.63
N GLN A 888 49.53 12.13 2.29
CA GLN A 888 50.43 12.20 1.15
C GLN A 888 51.87 12.26 1.64
N GLU A 889 52.71 11.40 1.09
CA GLU A 889 54.15 11.37 1.34
C GLU A 889 54.88 11.30 -0.01
N LYS A 890 55.48 12.42 -0.42
CA LYS A 890 56.18 12.57 -1.72
C LYS A 890 55.29 12.11 -2.90
N ASP A 891 55.70 11.03 -3.57
CA ASP A 891 55.05 10.44 -4.75
C ASP A 891 54.05 9.32 -4.40
N ALA A 892 53.75 9.11 -3.10
CA ALA A 892 52.78 8.12 -2.65
C ALA A 892 51.61 8.78 -1.89
N ILE A 893 50.39 8.34 -2.18
CA ILE A 893 49.19 8.73 -1.42
C ILE A 893 48.61 7.49 -0.74
N PHE A 894 48.44 7.58 0.57
CA PHE A 894 47.85 6.55 1.41
C PHE A 894 46.41 6.93 1.76
N TYR A 895 45.49 6.00 1.54
CA TYR A 895 44.09 6.12 1.94
C TYR A 895 43.78 5.08 3.02
N THR A 896 43.20 5.55 4.12
CA THR A 896 42.73 4.69 5.22
C THR A 896 41.31 5.04 5.60
N THR A 897 40.44 4.02 5.70
CA THR A 897 39.05 4.22 6.15
C THR A 897 38.99 4.78 7.58
N SER A 898 37.89 5.46 7.91
CA SER A 898 37.71 6.07 9.22
C SER A 898 37.72 5.04 10.36
N ASP A 899 38.18 5.45 11.54
CA ASP A 899 38.28 4.59 12.73
C ASP A 899 36.92 4.06 13.22
N LYS A 900 35.79 4.64 12.76
CA LYS A 900 34.43 4.25 13.14
C LYS A 900 33.88 3.03 12.37
N LEU A 901 34.57 2.57 11.34
CA LEU A 901 34.15 1.40 10.55
C LEU A 901 34.76 0.11 11.12
N ALA A 902 33.99 -0.98 11.11
CA ALA A 902 34.48 -2.27 11.61
C ALA A 902 35.57 -2.90 10.72
N LEU A 903 35.69 -2.46 9.46
CA LEU A 903 36.76 -2.84 8.53
C LEU A 903 37.71 -1.67 8.29
N LYS A 904 39.02 -1.94 8.36
CA LYS A 904 40.07 -1.00 7.95
C LYS A 904 40.63 -1.40 6.58
N ILE A 905 40.54 -0.51 5.61
CA ILE A 905 41.02 -0.73 4.24
C ILE A 905 42.20 0.20 3.97
N PHE A 906 43.32 -0.37 3.53
CA PHE A 906 44.55 0.34 3.18
C PHE A 906 44.76 0.31 1.67
N ILE A 907 44.78 1.50 1.07
CA ILE A 907 44.99 1.68 -0.37
C ILE A 907 46.16 2.62 -0.57
N VAL A 908 47.04 2.26 -1.50
CA VAL A 908 48.20 3.07 -1.87
C VAL A 908 48.10 3.44 -3.35
N GLU A 909 48.35 4.71 -3.63
CA GLU A 909 48.40 5.28 -4.97
C GLU A 909 49.82 5.77 -5.26
N ASN A 910 50.43 5.23 -6.32
CA ASN A 910 51.73 5.66 -6.81
C ASN A 910 51.55 6.80 -7.83
N VAL A 911 51.91 8.01 -7.44
CA VAL A 911 51.81 9.24 -8.26
C VAL A 911 53.04 9.37 -9.18
N SER A 912 54.10 8.62 -8.93
CA SER A 912 55.31 8.65 -9.75
C SER A 912 55.00 8.25 -11.19
N ILE A 913 55.64 8.93 -12.14
CA ILE A 913 55.49 8.67 -13.58
C ILE A 913 56.47 7.58 -14.04
N THR A 914 57.60 7.42 -13.34
CA THR A 914 58.73 6.62 -13.83
C THR A 914 59.23 5.56 -12.86
N THR A 915 58.86 5.61 -11.57
CA THR A 915 59.41 4.71 -10.55
C THR A 915 58.37 3.77 -9.95
N TYR A 916 58.79 2.53 -9.71
CA TYR A 916 58.00 1.59 -8.93
C TYR A 916 58.11 1.97 -7.45
N LEU A 917 56.99 1.84 -6.75
CA LEU A 917 56.91 2.07 -5.32
C LEU A 917 56.90 0.70 -4.62
N SER A 918 57.99 0.37 -3.92
CA SER A 918 57.96 -0.73 -2.97
C SER A 918 57.36 -0.23 -1.65
N VAL A 919 56.38 -0.96 -1.11
CA VAL A 919 55.72 -0.69 0.16
C VAL A 919 55.89 -1.90 1.08
N ASP A 920 56.61 -1.70 2.17
CA ASP A 920 56.70 -2.66 3.26
C ASP A 920 55.69 -2.31 4.34
N ILE A 921 54.88 -3.29 4.75
CA ILE A 921 53.92 -3.14 5.83
C ILE A 921 54.19 -4.19 6.90
N ASP A 922 54.62 -3.73 8.08
CA ASP A 922 54.78 -4.56 9.27
C ASP A 922 53.53 -4.48 10.16
N ILE A 923 52.99 -5.65 10.52
CA ILE A 923 51.79 -5.86 11.32
C ILE A 923 52.12 -6.66 12.60
N GLN A 924 53.40 -6.93 12.90
CA GLN A 924 53.83 -7.79 14.02
C GLN A 924 53.29 -7.38 15.40
N LEU A 925 53.05 -6.09 15.62
CA LEU A 925 52.56 -5.56 16.89
C LEU A 925 51.03 -5.65 17.04
N ALA A 926 50.30 -6.00 15.97
CA ALA A 926 48.85 -6.01 15.98
C ALA A 926 48.30 -7.35 16.49
N LYS A 927 47.74 -7.36 17.70
CA LYS A 927 47.06 -8.53 18.28
C LYS A 927 45.58 -8.53 17.89
N ASN A 928 45.00 -9.73 17.70
CA ASN A 928 43.56 -9.94 17.52
C ASN A 928 42.95 -9.30 16.26
N ILE A 929 43.60 -9.47 15.10
CA ILE A 929 43.15 -8.97 13.80
C ILE A 929 43.02 -10.13 12.80
N ARG A 930 41.96 -10.10 11.98
CA ARG A 930 41.83 -10.93 10.77
C ARG A 930 42.13 -10.06 9.55
N HIS A 931 42.83 -10.60 8.56
CA HIS A 931 43.18 -9.86 7.36
C HIS A 931 42.81 -10.64 6.09
N SER A 932 42.71 -9.91 4.99
CA SER A 932 42.36 -10.44 3.67
C SER A 932 43.34 -11.46 3.11
N ARG A 933 44.61 -11.43 3.53
CA ARG A 933 45.69 -12.31 3.04
C ARG A 933 45.67 -13.70 3.70
N LEU A 934 46.15 -14.73 2.97
CA LEU A 934 46.30 -16.10 3.45
C LEU A 934 47.02 -16.19 4.81
N THR A 935 46.54 -17.08 5.69
CA THR A 935 46.99 -17.24 7.09
C THR A 935 48.43 -17.74 7.25
N ASN A 936 49.10 -18.15 6.17
CA ASN A 936 50.46 -18.69 6.19
C ASN A 936 51.54 -17.65 5.85
N PHE A 937 51.18 -16.38 5.66
CA PHE A 937 52.14 -15.32 5.37
C PHE A 937 52.73 -14.71 6.65
N PRO A 938 54.04 -14.35 6.67
CA PRO A 938 54.63 -13.61 7.77
C PRO A 938 53.93 -12.25 7.95
N ASN A 939 53.91 -11.75 9.20
CA ASN A 939 53.33 -10.46 9.60
C ASN A 939 53.94 -9.22 8.91
N ASN A 940 54.89 -9.42 7.99
CA ASN A 940 55.48 -8.38 7.17
C ASN A 940 55.24 -8.72 5.69
N THR A 941 54.69 -7.77 4.94
CA THR A 941 54.44 -7.94 3.50
C THR A 941 55.07 -6.83 2.69
N HIS A 942 55.65 -7.23 1.56
CA HIS A 942 56.28 -6.37 0.59
C HIS A 942 55.44 -6.36 -0.70
N ASP A 943 54.96 -5.19 -1.12
CA ASP A 943 54.19 -5.00 -2.34
C ASP A 943 54.86 -3.98 -3.28
N CYS A 944 54.94 -4.29 -4.58
CA CYS A 944 55.48 -3.39 -5.59
C CYS A 944 54.36 -2.80 -6.45
N ILE A 945 54.18 -1.48 -6.39
CA ILE A 945 53.11 -0.74 -7.08
C ILE A 945 53.69 -0.01 -8.30
N PRO A 946 53.22 -0.30 -9.53
CA PRO A 946 53.74 0.35 -10.73
C PRO A 946 53.43 1.87 -10.81
N PRO A 947 54.14 2.63 -11.65
CA PRO A 947 53.90 4.06 -11.86
C PRO A 947 52.46 4.36 -12.33
N ARG A 948 51.77 5.32 -11.68
CA ARG A 948 50.35 5.69 -11.92
C ARG A 948 49.31 4.63 -11.57
N TYR A 949 49.62 3.69 -10.69
CA TYR A 949 48.66 2.66 -10.26
C TYR A 949 48.13 2.87 -8.84
N ARG A 950 46.92 2.37 -8.61
CA ARG A 950 46.31 2.21 -7.28
C ARG A 950 46.21 0.73 -6.92
N GLN A 951 46.49 0.39 -5.67
CA GLN A 951 46.36 -0.99 -5.19
C GLN A 951 45.79 -1.04 -3.77
N VAL A 952 44.87 -1.98 -3.54
CA VAL A 952 44.41 -2.34 -2.20
C VAL A 952 45.43 -3.28 -1.59
N ILE A 953 46.08 -2.85 -0.51
CA ILE A 953 47.17 -3.60 0.11
C ILE A 953 46.64 -4.53 1.20
N TYR A 954 45.77 -4.02 2.07
CA TYR A 954 45.16 -4.77 3.16
C TYR A 954 43.71 -4.41 3.38
N VAL A 955 42.94 -5.43 3.75
CA VAL A 955 41.61 -5.26 4.33
C VAL A 955 41.58 -6.04 5.65
N THR A 956 41.39 -5.35 6.77
CA THR A 956 41.50 -5.92 8.11
C THR A 956 40.21 -5.77 8.93
N GLU A 957 39.96 -6.77 9.77
CA GLU A 957 38.85 -6.88 10.72
C GLU A 957 39.40 -7.06 12.15
N TRP A 958 38.86 -6.32 13.11
CA TRP A 958 39.20 -6.49 14.54
C TRP A 958 38.40 -7.60 15.21
N ILE A 959 39.06 -8.42 16.03
CA ILE A 959 38.42 -9.54 16.73
C ILE A 959 37.80 -9.11 18.08
N ASP A 960 38.28 -8.05 18.75
CA ASP A 960 37.78 -7.62 20.07
C ASP A 960 36.82 -6.43 20.06
N LYS A 961 35.94 -6.34 21.09
CA LYS A 961 34.88 -5.30 21.23
C LYS A 961 35.38 -3.96 21.80
N HIS A 962 36.56 -3.92 22.44
CA HIS A 962 37.11 -2.74 23.11
C HIS A 962 38.22 -2.03 22.30
N GLY A 963 38.19 -2.16 20.97
CA GLY A 963 39.27 -1.73 20.07
C GLY A 963 39.44 -0.23 19.84
N GLU A 964 38.91 0.65 20.69
CA GLU A 964 39.19 2.10 20.56
C GLU A 964 40.64 2.47 20.94
N SER A 965 41.34 1.60 21.68
CA SER A 965 42.67 1.91 22.23
C SER A 965 43.83 1.11 21.63
N ALA A 966 43.60 0.26 20.63
CA ALA A 966 44.68 -0.41 19.90
C ALA A 966 45.00 0.37 18.62
N CYS A 967 45.93 1.31 18.71
CA CYS A 967 46.53 1.92 17.51
C CYS A 967 47.19 0.81 16.69
N LEU A 968 46.69 0.58 15.48
CA LEU A 968 47.43 -0.16 14.47
C LEU A 968 48.71 0.62 14.15
N HIS A 969 49.84 0.13 14.63
CA HIS A 969 51.15 0.64 14.23
C HIS A 969 51.52 -0.01 12.89
N PHE A 970 51.13 0.65 11.80
CA PHE A 970 51.70 0.36 10.49
C PHE A 970 52.96 1.19 10.33
N THR A 971 54.12 0.55 10.33
CA THR A 971 55.33 1.16 9.80
C THR A 971 55.37 0.87 8.31
N SER A 972 54.92 1.84 7.52
CA SER A 972 55.09 1.82 6.08
C SER A 972 56.49 2.34 5.73
N SER A 973 57.36 1.49 5.20
CA SER A 973 58.62 1.93 4.61
C SER A 973 58.49 1.87 3.09
N TYR A 974 58.92 2.92 2.40
CA TYR A 974 58.87 2.95 0.93
C TYR A 974 60.22 3.27 0.32
N ARG A 975 60.53 2.56 -0.77
CA ARG A 975 61.75 2.76 -1.57
C ARG A 975 61.39 2.96 -3.04
N HIS A 976 62.08 3.88 -3.69
CA HIS A 976 62.03 4.05 -5.14
C HIS A 976 62.97 3.05 -5.79
N GLU A 977 62.43 2.14 -6.59
CA GLU A 977 63.25 1.26 -7.43
C GLU A 977 63.30 1.81 -8.85
N LYS A 978 64.51 2.10 -9.35
CA LYS A 978 64.75 2.29 -10.79
C LYS A 978 64.65 0.91 -11.42
N GLN A 979 63.79 0.79 -12.43
CA GLN A 979 63.51 -0.42 -13.23
C GLN A 979 64.51 -1.56 -12.99
N ALA A 980 64.17 -2.46 -12.07
CA ALA A 980 65.05 -3.54 -11.66
C ALA A 980 65.32 -4.48 -12.86
N THR A 981 66.60 -4.64 -13.17
CA THR A 981 67.13 -5.59 -14.15
C THR A 981 66.87 -7.03 -13.70
N ASP A 982 66.31 -7.83 -14.62
CA ASP A 982 66.44 -9.28 -14.76
C ASP A 982 66.46 -10.19 -13.52
N SER A 983 65.54 -9.95 -12.58
CA SER A 983 65.00 -11.03 -11.74
C SER A 983 63.59 -10.67 -11.30
N ARG A 984 62.60 -10.95 -12.15
CA ARG A 984 61.22 -11.00 -11.65
C ARG A 984 61.20 -12.11 -10.59
N PRO A 985 60.95 -11.85 -9.28
CA PRO A 985 60.29 -12.90 -8.53
C PRO A 985 59.01 -13.15 -9.31
N SER A 986 58.84 -14.37 -9.81
CA SER A 986 57.64 -14.77 -10.55
C SER A 986 56.44 -14.32 -9.73
N ILE A 987 55.76 -13.25 -10.17
CA ILE A 987 54.56 -12.75 -9.50
C ILE A 987 53.54 -13.85 -9.70
N ASN A 988 53.46 -14.74 -8.72
CA ASN A 988 52.49 -15.80 -8.73
C ASN A 988 51.15 -15.10 -8.46
N ILE A 989 50.41 -14.79 -9.53
CA ILE A 989 49.15 -14.04 -9.48
C ILE A 989 48.13 -14.72 -8.55
N SER A 990 48.33 -16.00 -8.22
CA SER A 990 47.60 -16.77 -7.23
C SER A 990 47.85 -16.37 -5.75
N GLN A 991 48.84 -15.53 -5.46
CA GLN A 991 49.34 -15.26 -4.09
C GLN A 991 48.95 -13.87 -3.52
N TYR A 992 48.33 -12.98 -4.30
CA TYR A 992 48.03 -11.60 -3.89
C TYR A 992 46.53 -11.26 -3.97
N ASP A 993 45.94 -11.05 -2.80
CA ASP A 993 44.49 -11.08 -2.54
C ASP A 993 43.67 -9.85 -3.01
N PHE A 994 44.17 -8.88 -3.80
CA PHE A 994 43.33 -7.81 -4.41
C PHE A 994 44.10 -7.03 -5.51
N HIS A 995 44.57 -7.69 -6.57
CA HIS A 995 45.17 -6.97 -7.70
C HIS A 995 44.10 -6.48 -8.69
N SER A 996 43.79 -5.19 -8.65
CA SER A 996 43.34 -4.45 -9.84
C SER A 996 44.38 -3.38 -10.12
N PRO A 997 45.46 -3.69 -10.85
CA PRO A 997 46.32 -2.64 -11.35
C PRO A 997 45.49 -1.86 -12.39
N ARG A 998 44.99 -0.68 -12.02
CA ARG A 998 44.49 0.31 -12.98
C ARG A 998 45.36 1.56 -12.95
N ALA A 999 45.88 1.91 -14.12
CA ALA A 999 46.46 3.21 -14.37
C ALA A 999 45.35 4.27 -14.24
N PHE A 1000 45.58 5.34 -13.48
CA PHE A 1000 44.64 6.46 -13.37
C PHE A 1000 44.98 7.61 -14.32
#